data_AF-A0A8T2I7D2-F1
#
_entry.id   AF-A0A8T2I7D2-F1
#
_cell.length_a   1.000
_cell.length_b   1.000
_cell.length_c   1.000
_cell.angle_alpha   90.00
_cell.angle_beta   90.00
_cell.angle_gamma   90.00
#
_symmetry.space_group_name_H-M   'P 1'
#
loop_
_entity.id
_entity.type
_entity.pdbx_description
1 polymer ?
#
loop_
_entity_poly.entity_id
_entity_poly.type
_entity_poly.pdbx_seq_one_letter_code
_entity_poly.pdbx_strand_id
1 'polypeptide(L)'
;MRADLWLHKFLLVAVIGNAAGQFQWKQVTRVSTGSPNGVAVISAGPPQRPFSRPPPRTLDPNLLVEFKDSFNLMQDVSASGPNMFEDVSSQYVAAINSGFVEGESGMVYDAAGNVYHLPFMFHNRTNPTLPMPRLSPRQAAQQCTHHFSRMATVIQRYGHMYYHWLEETLPRLVMLQDAGALTPTTKLLTWGQPYEIEWLQALGVHPDQIVTYDPETLYCADLLFVPTPVPRITPPKESLMAVRSALGVTVLPESQRDIIVYVSRKNEPTRRVANEDQLLRSIRASFPGTPVVVYEGSMSPDASISLFQRAKVVIGPHGAGLSHILFSAPGTAVIEFLFMADPPMMFWHTASALGQQYWLLPVPQSYYMQNEMEIPEGEVLDMLSAILVAEPAPVNACKAGTAGRAGGLCSVCPPGSYAFNINSRACKLCAPGRVAAGASNSYCSTCQPGTVANADGTACEPCPQGTYSVLAGSSDMAKHCLTPDARRRRALIQGAAGGAGSSATITQAELCAARASTGLAAGGPYLSSIAGPYGIDGVTLCPPLDGGENNGGIPGQEPLMPTPPYGPIVDTPSNDTITVPPTIPSDGSDSTRGNPDQPELPPSDPVGPKTALDAWIIALIATAAAMIILPLLVCAGMWCAGRRRRSKVARTPTVGPAPSPPSRAPGTAESASKQKNTANKSSSKNANPTGFAVSNPTFDIRASSSSADVSNSSPKSRR
;
A
#
# COMPACT_ATOMS: atom_id res chain seq x y z
N MET A 1 41.31 42.44 -53.76
CA MET A 1 42.39 42.55 -52.75
C MET A 1 41.68 42.75 -51.41
N ARG A 2 41.63 41.79 -50.49
CA ARG A 2 42.68 41.11 -49.68
C ARG A 2 43.09 41.93 -48.46
N ALA A 3 43.12 41.27 -47.29
CA ALA A 3 43.62 41.73 -45.98
C ALA A 3 42.80 42.89 -45.34
N ASP A 4 42.57 42.97 -44.02
CA ASP A 4 43.08 42.17 -42.88
C ASP A 4 42.09 42.16 -41.68
N LEU A 5 42.51 41.51 -40.56
CA LEU A 5 41.96 41.59 -39.20
C LEU A 5 40.69 40.78 -38.85
N TRP A 6 40.90 39.47 -38.71
CA TRP A 6 40.30 38.72 -37.60
C TRP A 6 41.04 39.06 -36.30
N LEU A 7 40.37 39.68 -35.31
CA LEU A 7 40.66 39.50 -33.87
C LEU A 7 39.50 40.02 -32.99
N HIS A 8 39.32 39.40 -31.83
CA HIS A 8 38.42 39.78 -30.73
C HIS A 8 36.90 39.89 -30.99
N LYS A 9 36.18 38.79 -30.70
CA LYS A 9 34.97 38.81 -29.83
C LYS A 9 34.59 37.42 -29.28
N PHE A 10 35.55 36.80 -28.59
CA PHE A 10 35.30 35.70 -27.64
C PHE A 10 36.04 36.02 -26.33
N LEU A 11 35.41 36.80 -25.46
CA LEU A 11 35.50 36.73 -23.99
C LEU A 11 34.64 37.87 -23.39
N LEU A 12 33.41 37.54 -23.02
CA LEU A 12 32.72 38.24 -21.93
C LEU A 12 31.77 37.28 -21.17
N VAL A 13 32.26 36.05 -20.97
CA VAL A 13 31.85 35.22 -19.84
C VAL A 13 32.69 35.70 -18.66
N ALA A 14 32.20 36.72 -17.96
CA ALA A 14 32.86 37.28 -16.79
C ALA A 14 31.82 37.69 -15.74
N VAL A 15 31.61 36.79 -14.79
CA VAL A 15 31.24 37.10 -13.40
C VAL A 15 30.03 38.05 -13.22
N ILE A 16 28.82 37.53 -13.48
CA ILE A 16 27.80 37.63 -12.43
C ILE A 16 28.04 36.45 -11.50
N GLY A 17 28.99 36.63 -10.58
CA GLY A 17 29.17 35.66 -9.50
C GLY A 17 27.90 35.64 -8.67
N ASN A 18 27.30 34.48 -8.48
CA ASN A 18 26.20 34.30 -7.55
C ASN A 18 26.71 34.53 -6.12
N ALA A 19 26.73 35.79 -5.70
CA ALA A 19 26.79 36.21 -4.30
C ALA A 19 25.44 35.95 -3.61
N ALA A 20 24.93 34.73 -3.78
CA ALA A 20 23.84 34.16 -3.01
C ALA A 20 24.49 33.17 -2.04
N GLY A 21 24.94 33.67 -0.89
CA GLY A 21 25.36 32.80 0.21
C GLY A 21 24.21 31.85 0.53
N GLN A 22 24.50 30.56 0.72
CA GLN A 22 23.49 29.56 1.03
C GLN A 22 22.70 30.01 2.26
N PHE A 23 21.44 30.39 2.05
CA PHE A 23 20.55 30.80 3.12
C PHE A 23 20.44 29.63 4.12
N GLN A 24 20.78 29.91 5.38
CA GLN A 24 20.87 28.87 6.41
C GLN A 24 19.47 28.52 6.91
N TRP A 25 18.91 27.46 6.34
CA TRP A 25 17.62 26.91 6.77
C TRP A 25 17.73 26.25 8.14
N LYS A 26 16.72 26.47 8.99
CA LYS A 26 16.57 25.77 10.26
C LYS A 26 15.48 24.70 10.13
N GLN A 27 15.87 23.43 10.21
CA GLN A 27 14.89 22.35 10.25
C GLN A 27 14.14 22.34 11.59
N VAL A 28 12.81 22.27 11.54
CA VAL A 28 11.91 22.15 12.69
C VAL A 28 11.23 20.78 12.62
N THR A 29 11.53 19.92 13.58
CA THR A 29 10.93 18.58 13.71
C THR A 29 9.86 18.51 14.79
N ARG A 30 9.88 19.39 15.80
CA ARG A 30 8.86 19.42 16.87
C ARG A 30 8.39 20.84 17.11
N VAL A 31 7.09 21.08 16.86
CA VAL A 31 6.47 22.41 17.08
C VAL A 31 5.86 22.51 18.47
N SER A 32 5.21 21.45 18.96
CA SER A 32 4.53 21.42 20.28
C SER A 32 5.46 21.69 21.48
N THR A 33 6.73 21.29 21.40
CA THR A 33 7.72 21.40 22.48
C THR A 33 8.88 22.36 22.18
N GLY A 34 8.89 23.01 21.02
CA GLY A 34 10.02 23.80 20.52
C GLY A 34 9.64 24.86 19.48
N SER A 35 8.41 25.40 19.57
CA SER A 35 7.84 26.33 18.59
C SER A 35 8.78 27.52 18.29
N PRO A 36 9.09 27.82 17.01
CA PRO A 36 9.84 29.01 16.64
C PRO A 36 9.12 30.32 17.00
N ASN A 37 9.89 31.41 17.14
CA ASN A 37 9.32 32.75 17.27
C ASN A 37 8.43 33.06 16.06
N GLY A 38 7.20 33.55 16.31
CA GLY A 38 6.22 33.80 15.25
C GLY A 38 5.34 32.60 14.89
N VAL A 39 5.46 31.48 15.62
CA VAL A 39 4.59 30.31 15.49
C VAL A 39 3.82 30.09 16.79
N ALA A 40 2.50 30.24 16.73
CA ALA A 40 1.61 29.89 17.84
C ALA A 40 1.15 28.43 17.71
N VAL A 41 0.95 27.75 18.85
CA VAL A 41 0.49 26.35 18.89
C VAL A 41 -0.86 26.31 19.59
N ILE A 42 -1.90 25.93 18.85
CA ILE A 42 -3.26 25.79 19.35
C ILE A 42 -3.49 24.31 19.65
N SER A 43 -3.79 23.94 20.89
CA SER A 43 -4.14 22.55 21.23
C SER A 43 -5.50 22.20 20.63
N ALA A 44 -5.61 21.01 20.02
CA ALA A 44 -6.74 20.63 19.20
C ALA A 44 -7.21 19.20 19.53
N GLY A 45 -8.11 19.08 20.52
CA GLY A 45 -8.69 17.79 20.92
C GLY A 45 -7.85 16.99 21.94
N PRO A 46 -8.28 15.76 22.29
CA PRO A 46 -7.66 14.96 23.33
C PRO A 46 -6.29 14.39 22.90
N PRO A 47 -5.42 14.04 23.87
CA PRO A 47 -4.15 13.38 23.56
C PRO A 47 -4.32 12.04 22.84
N GLN A 48 -3.50 11.76 21.82
CA GLN A 48 -3.46 10.49 21.09
C GLN A 48 -2.92 9.37 21.98
N ARG A 49 -3.54 8.19 21.97
CA ARG A 49 -3.18 7.08 22.87
C ARG A 49 -2.91 5.78 22.13
N PRO A 50 -1.88 5.00 22.54
CA PRO A 50 -1.73 3.62 22.10
C PRO A 50 -2.99 2.80 22.38
N PHE A 51 -3.33 1.88 21.48
CA PHE A 51 -4.41 0.93 21.65
C PHE A 51 -3.95 -0.47 21.22
N SER A 52 -4.60 -1.51 21.75
CA SER A 52 -4.28 -2.89 21.40
C SER A 52 -4.75 -3.22 19.97
N ARG A 53 -3.89 -3.88 19.20
CA ARG A 53 -4.21 -4.45 17.88
C ARG A 53 -4.20 -5.98 18.00
N PRO A 54 -5.33 -6.62 18.34
CA PRO A 54 -5.37 -8.08 18.36
C PRO A 54 -5.02 -8.62 16.97
N PRO A 55 -4.31 -9.76 16.86
CA PRO A 55 -4.00 -10.37 15.57
C PRO A 55 -5.27 -10.56 14.72
N PRO A 56 -5.19 -10.39 13.39
CA PRO A 56 -6.30 -10.67 12.48
C PRO A 56 -6.91 -12.06 12.72
N ARG A 57 -8.24 -12.15 12.65
CA ARG A 57 -8.92 -13.44 12.63
C ARG A 57 -8.72 -14.10 11.27
N THR A 58 -8.37 -15.37 11.25
CA THR A 58 -8.10 -16.17 10.04
C THR A 58 -8.75 -17.54 10.20
N LEU A 59 -9.01 -18.23 9.09
CA LEU A 59 -9.41 -19.65 9.15
C LEU A 59 -8.20 -20.54 9.48
N ASP A 60 -7.05 -20.20 8.88
CA ASP A 60 -5.75 -20.82 9.14
C ASP A 60 -5.04 -20.10 10.30
N PRO A 61 -4.88 -20.74 11.47
CA PRO A 61 -4.23 -20.14 12.65
C PRO A 61 -2.72 -19.94 12.47
N ASN A 62 -2.08 -20.65 11.54
CA ASN A 62 -0.63 -20.57 11.33
C ASN A 62 -0.25 -19.46 10.34
N LEU A 63 -1.20 -18.99 9.51
CA LEU A 63 -0.98 -18.01 8.44
C LEU A 63 -0.08 -16.83 8.85
N LEU A 64 -0.37 -16.20 9.99
CA LEU A 64 0.36 -15.01 10.47
C LEU A 64 1.79 -15.33 10.96
N VAL A 65 2.05 -16.58 11.34
CA VAL A 65 3.38 -17.07 11.74
C VAL A 65 4.19 -17.44 10.49
N GLU A 66 3.60 -18.21 9.57
CA GLU A 66 4.28 -18.68 8.36
C GLU A 66 4.64 -17.53 7.40
N PHE A 67 3.72 -16.57 7.22
CA PHE A 67 3.95 -15.41 6.34
C PHE A 67 4.43 -14.17 7.10
N LYS A 68 4.89 -14.32 8.35
CA LYS A 68 5.32 -13.21 9.22
C LYS A 68 6.22 -12.21 8.51
N ASP A 69 7.22 -12.67 7.77
CA ASP A 69 8.17 -11.79 7.09
C ASP A 69 7.57 -11.06 5.87
N SER A 70 6.60 -11.69 5.20
CA SER A 70 5.82 -11.02 4.13
C SER A 70 4.87 -9.97 4.70
N PHE A 71 4.30 -10.24 5.88
CA PHE A 71 3.46 -9.29 6.60
C PHE A 71 4.26 -8.12 7.21
N ASN A 72 5.48 -8.36 7.72
CA ASN A 72 6.29 -7.35 8.41
C ASN A 72 6.78 -6.19 7.52
N LEU A 73 6.99 -6.40 6.22
CA LEU A 73 7.64 -5.42 5.33
C LEU A 73 6.87 -4.09 5.17
N MET A 74 5.57 -4.09 5.45
CA MET A 74 4.69 -2.91 5.45
C MET A 74 4.29 -2.47 6.87
N GLN A 75 4.81 -3.10 7.92
CA GLN A 75 4.34 -2.91 9.29
C GLN A 75 5.31 -2.07 10.14
N ASP A 76 5.13 -0.76 10.10
CA ASP A 76 5.29 0.12 11.28
C ASP A 76 4.18 -0.15 12.34
N VAL A 77 3.64 -1.38 12.35
CA VAL A 77 2.31 -1.78 12.84
C VAL A 77 2.40 -3.13 13.55
N SER A 78 3.35 -3.30 14.46
CA SER A 78 3.49 -4.58 15.16
C SER A 78 2.28 -4.87 16.06
N ALA A 79 1.83 -6.14 16.07
CA ALA A 79 0.66 -6.58 16.85
C ALA A 79 0.83 -6.39 18.37
N SER A 80 2.07 -6.29 18.85
CA SER A 80 2.43 -6.01 20.24
C SER A 80 2.94 -4.59 20.48
N GLY A 81 3.18 -3.80 19.43
CA GLY A 81 3.73 -2.45 19.56
C GLY A 81 2.65 -1.44 19.90
N PRO A 82 2.88 -0.55 20.88
CA PRO A 82 2.07 0.66 20.98
C PRO A 82 2.17 1.41 19.64
N ASN A 83 1.07 2.05 19.21
CA ASN A 83 1.23 3.14 18.25
C ASN A 83 2.10 4.19 18.93
N MET A 84 3.32 4.39 18.42
CA MET A 84 4.32 5.28 19.02
C MET A 84 3.96 6.74 18.76
N PHE A 85 2.85 7.18 19.34
CA PHE A 85 2.40 8.57 19.33
C PHE A 85 3.23 9.46 20.26
N GLU A 86 4.44 9.07 20.68
CA GLU A 86 5.24 9.80 21.67
C GLU A 86 5.45 11.27 21.28
N ASP A 87 5.72 11.53 19.99
CA ASP A 87 5.93 12.89 19.44
C ASP A 87 4.65 13.60 18.94
N VAL A 88 3.52 12.90 18.83
CA VAL A 88 2.21 13.43 18.38
C VAL A 88 1.12 13.28 19.45
N SER A 89 1.52 12.95 20.67
CA SER A 89 0.66 12.64 21.81
C SER A 89 -0.27 13.80 22.13
N SER A 90 0.16 15.05 21.92
CA SER A 90 -0.73 16.22 21.96
C SER A 90 -1.09 16.63 20.53
N GLN A 91 -2.38 16.59 20.20
CA GLN A 91 -2.90 17.12 18.94
C GLN A 91 -2.88 18.65 18.97
N TYR A 92 -2.42 19.26 17.87
CA TYR A 92 -2.27 20.71 17.73
C TYR A 92 -2.44 21.21 16.30
N VAL A 93 -2.76 22.50 16.16
CA VAL A 93 -2.61 23.29 14.94
C VAL A 93 -1.54 24.35 15.16
N ALA A 94 -0.51 24.37 14.32
CA ALA A 94 0.48 25.43 14.28
C ALA A 94 -0.04 26.59 13.43
N ALA A 95 0.00 27.81 13.96
CA ALA A 95 -0.32 29.04 13.25
C ALA A 95 0.98 29.81 13.00
N ILE A 96 1.45 29.78 11.76
CA ILE A 96 2.76 30.27 11.30
C ILE A 96 2.57 31.60 10.59
N ASN A 97 3.21 32.67 11.08
CA ASN A 97 3.21 33.96 10.39
C ASN A 97 4.10 33.92 9.14
N SER A 98 3.64 34.49 8.02
CA SER A 98 4.35 34.55 6.74
C SER A 98 4.88 33.19 6.29
N GLY A 99 3.95 32.23 6.15
CA GLY A 99 4.21 30.84 5.78
C GLY A 99 4.09 30.56 4.29
N PHE A 100 4.76 29.51 3.84
CA PHE A 100 4.86 29.07 2.45
C PHE A 100 4.55 27.56 2.33
N VAL A 101 3.94 27.14 1.21
CA VAL A 101 3.69 25.72 0.89
C VAL A 101 4.07 25.42 -0.57
N GLU A 102 4.88 24.38 -0.82
CA GLU A 102 5.28 23.96 -2.18
C GLU A 102 5.61 22.45 -2.32
N GLY A 103 5.71 21.96 -3.57
CA GLY A 103 6.32 20.67 -3.93
C GLY A 103 5.42 19.43 -3.78
N GLU A 104 5.94 18.23 -4.14
CA GLU A 104 5.15 16.98 -4.22
C GLU A 104 4.41 16.55 -2.94
N SER A 105 4.81 17.07 -1.77
CA SER A 105 4.29 16.64 -0.46
C SER A 105 3.63 17.76 0.35
N GLY A 106 3.53 18.98 -0.18
CA GLY A 106 3.06 20.15 0.58
C GLY A 106 4.04 20.59 1.66
N MET A 107 5.32 20.69 1.31
CA MET A 107 6.38 21.11 2.24
C MET A 107 6.12 22.53 2.75
N VAL A 108 6.20 22.72 4.07
CA VAL A 108 5.96 24.01 4.71
C VAL A 108 7.27 24.66 5.16
N TYR A 109 7.39 25.97 4.95
CA TYR A 109 8.48 26.80 5.49
C TYR A 109 7.99 28.23 5.79
N ASP A 110 8.81 29.07 6.43
CA ASP A 110 8.43 30.44 6.81
C ASP A 110 9.46 31.53 6.47
N ALA A 111 9.04 32.79 6.63
CA ALA A 111 9.87 33.98 6.37
C ALA A 111 11.12 34.09 7.26
N ALA A 112 11.14 33.43 8.42
CA ALA A 112 12.30 33.38 9.31
C ALA A 112 13.33 32.30 8.91
N GLY A 113 13.01 31.47 7.92
CA GLY A 113 13.88 30.40 7.43
C GLY A 113 13.74 29.08 8.16
N ASN A 114 12.63 28.84 8.88
CA ASN A 114 12.32 27.51 9.38
C ASN A 114 11.71 26.65 8.27
N VAL A 115 12.11 25.38 8.17
CA VAL A 115 11.48 24.36 7.30
C VAL A 115 10.91 23.26 8.19
N TYR A 116 9.63 22.94 8.01
CA TYR A 116 8.90 22.06 8.90
C TYR A 116 8.95 20.62 8.36
N HIS A 117 9.74 19.78 9.02
CA HIS A 117 9.84 18.33 8.79
C HIS A 117 9.39 17.59 10.05
N LEU A 118 8.12 17.79 10.38
CA LEU A 118 7.42 17.11 11.47
C LEU A 118 7.41 15.59 11.25
N PRO A 119 7.53 14.77 12.33
CA PRO A 119 7.31 13.34 12.30
C PRO A 119 6.07 12.94 11.52
N PHE A 120 6.14 11.78 10.88
CA PHE A 120 5.07 11.18 10.09
C PHE A 120 4.63 11.91 8.82
N MET A 121 5.16 13.11 8.51
CA MET A 121 5.00 13.66 7.16
C MET A 121 5.75 12.80 6.14
N PHE A 122 4.99 12.27 5.18
CA PHE A 122 5.50 11.28 4.24
C PHE A 122 6.17 11.95 3.03
N HIS A 123 7.51 11.86 2.97
CA HIS A 123 8.32 12.34 1.86
C HIS A 123 8.73 11.21 0.90
N ASN A 124 9.64 11.45 -0.05
CA ASN A 124 9.96 10.46 -1.07
C ASN A 124 10.92 9.37 -0.58
N ARG A 125 10.43 8.13 -0.41
CA ARG A 125 11.22 6.95 0.02
C ARG A 125 12.48 6.68 -0.81
N THR A 126 12.53 7.08 -2.08
CA THR A 126 13.71 6.87 -2.95
C THR A 126 14.77 7.95 -2.83
N ASN A 127 14.51 9.05 -2.09
CA ASN A 127 15.49 10.09 -1.83
C ASN A 127 15.89 10.09 -0.35
N PRO A 128 17.15 9.79 0.01
CA PRO A 128 17.61 9.83 1.40
C PRO A 128 17.74 11.27 1.95
N THR A 129 17.63 12.29 1.10
CA THR A 129 17.62 13.70 1.51
C THR A 129 16.18 14.20 1.68
N LEU A 130 15.93 14.93 2.78
CA LEU A 130 14.67 15.64 2.97
C LEU A 130 14.51 16.73 1.89
N PRO A 131 13.28 16.96 1.38
CA PRO A 131 13.05 18.02 0.42
C PRO A 131 13.35 19.38 1.08
N MET A 132 14.00 20.28 0.35
CA MET A 132 14.31 21.64 0.81
C MET A 132 13.68 22.67 -0.12
N PRO A 133 13.31 23.88 0.36
CA PRO A 133 12.68 24.90 -0.47
C PRO A 133 13.54 25.33 -1.66
N ARG A 134 12.88 25.51 -2.81
CA ARG A 134 13.52 25.91 -4.07
C ARG A 134 14.01 27.37 -4.05
N LEU A 135 13.36 28.20 -3.25
CA LEU A 135 13.61 29.65 -3.15
C LEU A 135 13.98 30.01 -1.71
N SER A 136 14.89 30.95 -1.50
CA SER A 136 15.06 31.58 -0.18
C SER A 136 13.78 32.32 0.23
N PRO A 137 13.50 32.54 1.53
CA PRO A 137 12.23 33.14 1.94
C PRO A 137 11.98 34.54 1.35
N ARG A 138 13.05 35.31 1.10
CA ARG A 138 12.97 36.61 0.40
C ARG A 138 12.55 36.46 -1.06
N GLN A 139 13.06 35.44 -1.76
CA GLN A 139 12.69 35.15 -3.15
C GLN A 139 11.25 34.61 -3.21
N ALA A 140 10.87 33.71 -2.29
CA ALA A 140 9.52 33.20 -2.18
C ALA A 140 8.50 34.34 -2.00
N ALA A 141 8.74 35.24 -1.02
CA ALA A 141 7.89 36.42 -0.81
C ALA A 141 7.82 37.38 -2.02
N GLN A 142 8.87 37.45 -2.84
CA GLN A 142 8.92 38.30 -4.05
C GLN A 142 8.28 37.66 -5.29
N GLN A 143 8.24 36.33 -5.36
CA GLN A 143 7.79 35.57 -6.53
C GLN A 143 6.40 34.95 -6.34
N CYS A 144 5.81 35.09 -5.15
CA CYS A 144 4.52 34.48 -4.84
C CYS A 144 3.36 35.13 -5.59
N THR A 145 2.71 34.35 -6.46
CA THR A 145 1.48 34.75 -7.16
C THR A 145 0.21 34.29 -6.45
N HIS A 146 0.29 33.25 -5.61
CA HIS A 146 -0.85 32.67 -4.87
C HIS A 146 -0.77 33.05 -3.38
N HIS A 147 -1.03 34.33 -3.09
CA HIS A 147 -0.96 34.91 -1.75
C HIS A 147 -2.34 35.04 -1.09
N PHE A 148 -2.44 34.66 0.19
CA PHE A 148 -3.71 34.67 0.95
C PHE A 148 -3.51 35.22 2.38
N SER A 149 -4.44 36.04 2.89
CA SER A 149 -4.27 36.56 4.26
C SER A 149 -4.44 35.50 5.35
N ARG A 150 -5.20 34.43 5.08
CA ARG A 150 -5.36 33.28 5.98
C ARG A 150 -5.50 32.01 5.14
N MET A 151 -4.61 31.04 5.36
CA MET A 151 -4.68 29.74 4.72
C MET A 151 -4.53 28.63 5.76
N ALA A 152 -5.23 27.52 5.58
CA ALA A 152 -4.95 26.25 6.24
C ALA A 152 -4.56 25.21 5.18
N THR A 153 -3.54 24.39 5.46
CA THR A 153 -3.11 23.32 4.56
C THR A 153 -3.44 21.94 5.14
N VAL A 154 -4.05 21.10 4.31
CA VAL A 154 -4.22 19.66 4.59
C VAL A 154 -3.46 18.80 3.57
N ILE A 155 -2.47 19.37 2.89
CA ILE A 155 -1.67 18.65 1.91
C ILE A 155 -0.79 17.61 2.60
N GLN A 156 -0.70 16.43 1.99
CA GLN A 156 0.16 15.31 2.34
C GLN A 156 0.34 14.48 1.07
N ARG A 157 1.49 13.83 0.91
CA ARG A 157 1.73 12.92 -0.23
C ARG A 157 0.66 11.82 -0.25
N TYR A 158 0.14 11.52 -1.43
CA TYR A 158 -0.99 10.61 -1.68
C TYR A 158 -2.36 11.08 -1.16
N GLY A 159 -2.52 12.27 -0.59
CA GLY A 159 -3.82 12.78 -0.11
C GLY A 159 -4.92 12.87 -1.19
N HIS A 160 -4.55 12.87 -2.48
CA HIS A 160 -5.46 12.77 -3.62
C HIS A 160 -6.04 11.36 -3.84
N MET A 161 -5.59 10.34 -3.09
CA MET A 161 -6.15 8.99 -3.12
C MET A 161 -7.22 8.85 -2.04
N TYR A 162 -8.38 8.31 -2.41
CA TYR A 162 -9.59 8.34 -1.57
C TYR A 162 -9.42 7.82 -0.14
N TYR A 163 -8.61 6.77 0.08
CA TYR A 163 -8.28 6.30 1.44
C TYR A 163 -7.55 7.37 2.26
N HIS A 164 -6.47 7.93 1.70
CA HIS A 164 -5.64 8.95 2.34
C HIS A 164 -6.45 10.26 2.53
N TRP A 165 -7.44 10.51 1.68
CA TRP A 165 -8.44 11.55 1.94
C TRP A 165 -9.27 11.24 3.19
N LEU A 166 -10.03 10.13 3.19
CA LEU A 166 -11.04 9.84 4.20
C LEU A 166 -10.45 9.58 5.59
N GLU A 167 -9.36 8.81 5.69
CA GLU A 167 -8.79 8.36 6.97
C GLU A 167 -7.58 9.18 7.45
N GLU A 168 -6.91 9.94 6.57
CA GLU A 168 -5.72 10.74 6.95
C GLU A 168 -5.90 12.25 6.74
N THR A 169 -6.81 12.69 5.87
CA THR A 169 -6.97 14.12 5.53
C THR A 169 -8.20 14.74 6.19
N LEU A 170 -9.34 14.05 6.26
CA LEU A 170 -10.48 14.50 7.07
C LEU A 170 -10.15 14.71 8.56
N PRO A 171 -9.33 13.88 9.25
CA PRO A 171 -8.98 14.16 10.63
C PRO A 171 -8.15 15.44 10.80
N ARG A 172 -7.31 15.77 9.81
CA ARG A 172 -6.54 17.03 9.77
C ARG A 172 -7.45 18.23 9.53
N LEU A 173 -8.50 18.07 8.72
CA LEU A 173 -9.54 19.07 8.52
C LEU A 173 -10.34 19.33 9.80
N VAL A 174 -10.84 18.28 10.46
CA VAL A 174 -11.59 18.41 11.73
C VAL A 174 -10.72 19.04 12.82
N MET A 175 -9.44 18.69 12.91
CA MET A 175 -8.50 19.34 13.83
C MET A 175 -8.38 20.86 13.59
N LEU A 176 -8.45 21.31 12.33
CA LEU A 176 -8.49 22.75 11.99
C LEU A 176 -9.83 23.41 12.34
N GLN A 177 -10.94 22.66 12.39
CA GLN A 177 -12.24 23.15 12.85
C GLN A 177 -12.26 23.28 14.38
N ASP A 178 -11.85 22.24 15.10
CA ASP A 178 -11.77 22.20 16.57
C ASP A 178 -10.83 23.30 17.12
N ALA A 179 -9.74 23.60 16.41
CA ALA A 179 -8.82 24.68 16.74
C ALA A 179 -9.33 26.11 16.37
N GLY A 180 -10.51 26.24 15.76
CA GLY A 180 -11.04 27.52 15.26
C GLY A 180 -10.25 28.12 14.09
N ALA A 181 -9.41 27.34 13.41
CA ALA A 181 -8.58 27.80 12.30
C ALA A 181 -9.40 27.98 11.00
N LEU A 182 -10.38 27.11 10.74
CA LEU A 182 -11.31 27.22 9.60
C LEU A 182 -12.44 28.23 9.87
N THR A 183 -12.10 29.51 9.80
CA THR A 183 -13.09 30.61 9.72
C THR A 183 -13.58 30.78 8.27
N PRO A 184 -14.73 31.43 8.01
CA PRO A 184 -15.19 31.72 6.64
C PRO A 184 -14.19 32.49 5.76
N THR A 185 -13.24 33.21 6.37
CA THR A 185 -12.17 33.94 5.66
C THR A 185 -10.89 33.11 5.44
N THR A 186 -10.76 31.95 6.10
CA THR A 186 -9.62 31.05 5.93
C THR A 186 -9.81 30.25 4.64
N LYS A 187 -8.82 30.31 3.74
CA LYS A 187 -8.76 29.43 2.57
C LYS A 187 -8.19 28.06 2.95
N LEU A 188 -8.77 26.99 2.40
CA LEU A 188 -8.33 25.61 2.61
C LEU A 188 -7.57 25.12 1.37
N LEU A 189 -6.27 24.84 1.54
CA LEU A 189 -5.43 24.24 0.51
C LEU A 189 -5.58 22.70 0.57
N THR A 190 -6.15 22.13 -0.50
CA THR A 190 -6.45 20.69 -0.62
C THR A 190 -6.16 20.17 -2.02
N TRP A 191 -6.07 18.85 -2.21
CA TRP A 191 -5.78 18.24 -3.53
C TRP A 191 -6.88 18.50 -4.58
N GLY A 192 -8.10 18.85 -4.17
CA GLY A 192 -9.17 19.30 -5.04
C GLY A 192 -9.72 18.21 -5.96
N GLN A 193 -9.65 16.94 -5.55
CA GLN A 193 -10.31 15.85 -6.27
C GLN A 193 -11.83 16.05 -6.24
N PRO A 194 -12.58 15.65 -7.30
CA PRO A 194 -14.02 15.89 -7.38
C PRO A 194 -14.81 15.33 -6.19
N TYR A 195 -14.39 14.19 -5.64
CA TYR A 195 -15.05 13.56 -4.50
C TYR A 195 -14.84 14.31 -3.17
N GLU A 196 -13.85 15.21 -3.06
CA GLU A 196 -13.61 15.98 -1.82
C GLU A 196 -14.77 16.93 -1.54
N ILE A 197 -15.40 17.47 -2.58
CA ILE A 197 -16.35 18.58 -2.51
C ILE A 197 -17.54 18.25 -1.60
N GLU A 198 -18.16 17.08 -1.75
CA GLU A 198 -19.32 16.70 -0.94
C GLU A 198 -18.93 16.47 0.54
N TRP A 199 -17.77 15.87 0.82
CA TRP A 199 -17.26 15.71 2.20
C TRP A 199 -16.93 17.07 2.85
N LEU A 200 -16.35 17.99 2.08
CA LEU A 200 -16.04 19.35 2.54
C LEU A 200 -17.34 20.13 2.85
N GLN A 201 -18.36 20.00 1.99
CA GLN A 201 -19.67 20.61 2.21
C GLN A 201 -20.40 20.00 3.42
N ALA A 202 -20.35 18.67 3.61
CA ALA A 202 -20.91 18.00 4.79
C ALA A 202 -20.25 18.47 6.11
N LEU A 203 -18.98 18.87 6.05
CA LEU A 203 -18.25 19.48 7.16
C LEU A 203 -18.37 21.02 7.20
N GLY A 204 -19.23 21.63 6.37
CA GLY A 204 -19.49 23.07 6.38
C GLY A 204 -18.39 23.96 5.76
N VAL A 205 -17.44 23.38 5.01
CA VAL A 205 -16.47 24.13 4.22
C VAL A 205 -17.12 24.55 2.89
N HIS A 206 -17.24 25.87 2.69
CA HIS A 206 -17.92 26.40 1.50
C HIS A 206 -16.97 26.41 0.27
N PRO A 207 -17.46 26.20 -0.97
CA PRO A 207 -16.60 26.09 -2.16
C PRO A 207 -15.68 27.29 -2.43
N ASP A 208 -16.04 28.50 -1.98
CA ASP A 208 -15.17 29.67 -2.15
C ASP A 208 -13.93 29.64 -1.23
N GLN A 209 -13.95 28.86 -0.14
CA GLN A 209 -12.81 28.65 0.72
C GLN A 209 -11.76 27.73 0.09
N ILE A 210 -12.17 26.85 -0.83
CA ILE A 210 -11.33 25.80 -1.39
C ILE A 210 -10.29 26.39 -2.35
N VAL A 211 -9.03 25.98 -2.17
CA VAL A 211 -7.91 26.24 -3.08
C VAL A 211 -7.33 24.90 -3.51
N THR A 212 -7.41 24.60 -4.80
CA THR A 212 -6.82 23.39 -5.39
C THR A 212 -5.30 23.47 -5.37
N TYR A 213 -4.67 22.38 -4.95
CA TYR A 213 -3.23 22.24 -4.86
C TYR A 213 -2.58 21.77 -6.16
N ASP A 214 -1.52 22.48 -6.54
CA ASP A 214 -0.59 22.14 -7.61
C ASP A 214 0.83 22.04 -7.02
N PRO A 215 1.49 20.85 -7.09
CA PRO A 215 2.87 20.66 -6.65
C PRO A 215 3.92 21.57 -7.29
N GLU A 216 3.63 22.18 -8.45
CA GLU A 216 4.55 23.11 -9.12
C GLU A 216 4.38 24.57 -8.65
N THR A 217 3.28 24.87 -7.97
CA THR A 217 2.93 26.21 -7.50
C THR A 217 3.44 26.51 -6.08
N LEU A 218 3.87 27.75 -5.85
CA LEU A 218 4.17 28.31 -4.53
C LEU A 218 2.94 29.02 -3.96
N TYR A 219 2.46 28.54 -2.82
CA TYR A 219 1.37 29.16 -2.06
C TYR A 219 1.95 29.90 -0.85
N CYS A 220 1.41 31.09 -0.54
CA CYS A 220 1.87 31.90 0.59
C CYS A 220 0.70 32.40 1.42
N ALA A 221 0.92 32.56 2.72
CA ALA A 221 -0.04 33.22 3.58
C ALA A 221 0.56 34.11 4.66
N ASP A 222 -0.10 35.25 4.93
CA ASP A 222 0.21 36.10 6.09
C ASP A 222 0.11 35.30 7.40
N LEU A 223 -0.89 34.40 7.47
CA LEU A 223 -1.05 33.40 8.52
C LEU A 223 -1.41 32.04 7.92
N LEU A 224 -0.52 31.05 8.10
CA LEU A 224 -0.67 29.67 7.65
C LEU A 224 -0.97 28.74 8.84
N PHE A 225 -2.08 27.98 8.74
CA PHE A 225 -2.44 26.94 9.70
C PHE A 225 -2.02 25.56 9.21
N VAL A 226 -1.27 24.84 10.03
CA VAL A 226 -0.77 23.48 9.75
C VAL A 226 -1.22 22.55 10.89
N PRO A 227 -2.12 21.59 10.65
CA PRO A 227 -2.52 20.62 11.66
C PRO A 227 -1.40 19.61 11.95
N THR A 228 -1.52 18.88 13.05
CA THR A 228 -0.62 17.76 13.37
C THR A 228 -0.66 16.74 12.23
N PRO A 229 0.49 16.25 11.74
CA PRO A 229 0.53 15.20 10.73
C PRO A 229 -0.21 13.94 11.20
N VAL A 230 -0.93 13.29 10.28
CA VAL A 230 -1.55 11.99 10.55
C VAL A 230 -0.64 10.90 9.97
N PRO A 231 -0.15 9.97 10.79
CA PRO A 231 0.62 8.81 10.33
C PRO A 231 -0.04 8.05 9.20
N ARG A 232 0.71 7.91 8.09
CA ARG A 232 0.29 7.15 6.93
C ARG A 232 -0.10 5.72 7.35
N ILE A 233 -1.21 5.21 6.84
CA ILE A 233 -1.82 3.88 7.13
C ILE A 233 -2.04 3.55 8.61
N THR A 234 -1.83 4.50 9.52
CA THR A 234 -1.90 4.32 10.98
C THR A 234 -2.57 5.50 11.70
N PRO A 235 -3.74 5.98 11.22
CA PRO A 235 -4.40 7.15 11.77
C PRO A 235 -4.81 6.97 13.26
N PRO A 236 -4.51 7.92 14.15
CA PRO A 236 -4.81 7.81 15.57
C PRO A 236 -6.30 7.62 15.84
N LYS A 237 -6.61 6.78 16.83
CA LYS A 237 -8.00 6.48 17.23
C LYS A 237 -8.78 7.75 17.55
N GLU A 238 -8.17 8.66 18.30
CA GLU A 238 -8.78 9.94 18.68
C GLU A 238 -9.13 10.78 17.44
N SER A 239 -8.26 10.79 16.44
CA SER A 239 -8.46 11.54 15.18
C SER A 239 -9.55 10.89 14.31
N LEU A 240 -9.61 9.55 14.22
CA LEU A 240 -10.72 8.83 13.57
C LEU A 240 -12.07 9.08 14.29
N MET A 241 -12.08 9.10 15.62
CA MET A 241 -13.27 9.40 16.41
C MET A 241 -13.73 10.85 16.25
N ALA A 242 -12.81 11.80 16.09
CA ALA A 242 -13.14 13.20 15.80
C ALA A 242 -13.88 13.32 14.45
N VAL A 243 -13.40 12.65 13.39
CA VAL A 243 -14.10 12.61 12.09
C VAL A 243 -15.51 12.02 12.21
N ARG A 244 -15.67 10.91 12.94
CA ARG A 244 -16.99 10.33 13.21
C ARG A 244 -17.92 11.31 13.92
N SER A 245 -17.41 12.06 14.90
CA SER A 245 -18.20 13.06 15.62
C SER A 245 -18.60 14.23 14.73
N ALA A 246 -17.67 14.76 13.92
CA ALA A 246 -17.91 15.89 13.02
C ALA A 246 -18.92 15.56 11.90
N LEU A 247 -18.91 14.31 11.41
CA LEU A 247 -19.86 13.80 10.41
C LEU A 247 -21.16 13.23 11.02
N GLY A 248 -21.42 13.43 12.32
CA GLY A 248 -22.67 12.99 12.95
C GLY A 248 -22.88 11.46 13.02
N VAL A 249 -21.81 10.67 12.95
CA VAL A 249 -21.86 9.20 12.88
C VAL A 249 -22.34 8.61 14.22
N THR A 250 -23.62 8.26 14.28
CA THR A 250 -24.22 7.53 15.40
C THR A 250 -23.89 6.03 15.35
N VAL A 251 -23.96 5.37 16.51
CA VAL A 251 -23.85 3.91 16.63
C VAL A 251 -25.27 3.34 16.75
N LEU A 252 -25.71 2.59 15.73
CA LEU A 252 -27.02 1.96 15.74
C LEU A 252 -27.08 0.73 16.67
N PRO A 253 -28.23 0.45 17.31
CA PRO A 253 -28.45 -0.79 18.05
C PRO A 253 -28.21 -2.04 17.18
N GLU A 254 -27.80 -3.15 17.79
CA GLU A 254 -27.49 -4.38 17.04
C GLU A 254 -28.67 -4.92 16.22
N SER A 255 -29.91 -4.76 16.70
CA SER A 255 -31.12 -5.13 15.96
C SER A 255 -31.37 -4.29 14.69
N GLN A 256 -30.65 -3.18 14.50
CA GLN A 256 -30.68 -2.32 13.31
C GLN A 256 -29.41 -2.47 12.45
N ARG A 257 -28.47 -3.32 12.87
CA ARG A 257 -27.27 -3.69 12.12
C ARG A 257 -27.50 -5.07 11.50
N ASP A 258 -28.19 -5.07 10.38
CA ASP A 258 -28.89 -6.23 9.81
C ASP A 258 -28.42 -6.63 8.41
N ILE A 259 -27.47 -5.90 7.81
CA ILE A 259 -27.01 -6.12 6.43
C ILE A 259 -25.54 -6.54 6.32
N ILE A 260 -25.22 -7.24 5.23
CA ILE A 260 -23.86 -7.44 4.73
C ILE A 260 -23.61 -6.37 3.67
N VAL A 261 -22.63 -5.49 3.88
CA VAL A 261 -22.16 -4.54 2.87
C VAL A 261 -20.99 -5.18 2.12
N TYR A 262 -21.22 -5.56 0.86
CA TYR A 262 -20.18 -6.02 -0.04
C TYR A 262 -19.59 -4.84 -0.81
N VAL A 263 -18.33 -4.52 -0.56
CA VAL A 263 -17.59 -3.44 -1.23
C VAL A 263 -17.01 -3.98 -2.54
N SER A 264 -17.66 -3.69 -3.66
CA SER A 264 -17.18 -4.14 -4.97
C SER A 264 -16.01 -3.28 -5.46
N ARG A 265 -15.20 -3.89 -6.33
CA ARG A 265 -14.21 -3.18 -7.16
C ARG A 265 -14.48 -3.35 -8.66
N LYS A 266 -15.67 -3.80 -9.08
CA LYS A 266 -15.98 -4.12 -10.49
C LYS A 266 -15.62 -3.02 -11.49
N ASN A 267 -15.80 -1.77 -11.09
CA ASN A 267 -15.55 -0.56 -11.88
C ASN A 267 -14.10 -0.02 -11.78
N GLU A 268 -13.23 -0.70 -11.04
CA GLU A 268 -11.84 -0.28 -10.77
C GLU A 268 -10.82 -1.00 -11.68
N PRO A 269 -9.66 -0.40 -11.99
CA PRO A 269 -8.68 -1.03 -12.88
C PRO A 269 -7.96 -2.25 -12.27
N THR A 270 -7.92 -2.38 -10.94
CA THR A 270 -7.11 -3.39 -10.22
C THR A 270 -7.82 -3.98 -9.00
N ARG A 271 -7.42 -5.20 -8.62
CA ARG A 271 -7.95 -6.02 -7.52
C ARG A 271 -9.45 -6.28 -7.64
N ARG A 272 -9.94 -6.46 -8.87
CA ARG A 272 -11.31 -6.91 -9.15
C ARG A 272 -11.47 -8.38 -8.74
N VAL A 273 -12.67 -8.78 -8.33
CA VAL A 273 -12.96 -10.19 -8.03
C VAL A 273 -13.46 -10.88 -9.29
N ALA A 274 -12.72 -11.86 -9.81
CA ALA A 274 -13.01 -12.52 -11.08
C ALA A 274 -14.32 -13.34 -11.03
N ASN A 275 -14.59 -13.99 -9.89
CA ASN A 275 -15.79 -14.77 -9.63
C ASN A 275 -16.87 -14.00 -8.83
N GLU A 276 -16.93 -12.67 -8.94
CA GLU A 276 -17.77 -11.80 -8.07
C GLU A 276 -19.26 -12.15 -8.12
N ASP A 277 -19.82 -12.33 -9.33
CA ASP A 277 -21.23 -12.67 -9.50
C ASP A 277 -21.55 -14.06 -8.92
N GLN A 278 -20.58 -14.98 -8.89
CA GLN A 278 -20.73 -16.31 -8.28
C GLN A 278 -20.70 -16.21 -6.76
N LEU A 279 -19.69 -15.54 -6.20
CA LEU A 279 -19.53 -15.25 -4.78
C LEU A 279 -20.79 -14.56 -4.20
N LEU A 280 -21.32 -13.54 -4.87
CA LEU A 280 -22.53 -12.83 -4.44
C LEU A 280 -23.78 -13.71 -4.48
N ARG A 281 -23.91 -14.63 -5.44
CA ARG A 281 -24.99 -15.64 -5.45
C ARG A 281 -24.84 -16.59 -4.27
N SER A 282 -23.64 -17.12 -4.04
CA SER A 282 -23.32 -18.05 -2.96
C SER A 282 -23.60 -17.47 -1.57
N ILE A 283 -23.22 -16.20 -1.33
CA ILE A 283 -23.52 -15.48 -0.07
C ILE A 283 -25.03 -15.32 0.11
N ARG A 284 -25.75 -14.79 -0.89
CA ARG A 284 -27.20 -14.56 -0.81
C ARG A 284 -28.00 -15.86 -0.58
N ALA A 285 -27.57 -16.96 -1.21
CA ALA A 285 -28.20 -18.27 -1.05
C ALA A 285 -27.94 -18.88 0.34
N SER A 286 -26.77 -18.62 0.93
CA SER A 286 -26.37 -19.16 2.24
C SER A 286 -26.93 -18.36 3.42
N PHE A 287 -27.16 -17.05 3.24
CA PHE A 287 -27.61 -16.13 4.30
C PHE A 287 -28.88 -15.34 3.89
N PRO A 288 -30.00 -16.00 3.54
CA PRO A 288 -31.21 -15.33 3.04
C PRO A 288 -31.87 -14.40 4.06
N GLY A 289 -31.58 -14.55 5.36
CA GLY A 289 -32.05 -13.67 6.44
C GLY A 289 -31.22 -12.39 6.65
N THR A 290 -30.08 -12.22 5.96
CA THR A 290 -29.17 -11.07 6.13
C THR A 290 -28.93 -10.43 4.77
N PRO A 291 -29.64 -9.33 4.40
CA PRO A 291 -29.57 -8.76 3.07
C PRO A 291 -28.15 -8.32 2.67
N VAL A 292 -27.76 -8.64 1.42
CA VAL A 292 -26.47 -8.24 0.84
C VAL A 292 -26.63 -7.00 -0.02
N VAL A 293 -26.08 -5.88 0.44
CA VAL A 293 -26.03 -4.62 -0.30
C VAL A 293 -24.65 -4.47 -0.95
N VAL A 294 -24.61 -4.21 -2.26
CA VAL A 294 -23.34 -3.99 -2.99
C VAL A 294 -23.05 -2.49 -3.02
N TYR A 295 -21.84 -2.12 -2.61
CA TYR A 295 -21.32 -0.75 -2.65
C TYR A 295 -20.28 -0.62 -3.78
N GLU A 296 -20.52 0.29 -4.73
CA GLU A 296 -19.68 0.48 -5.92
C GLU A 296 -18.97 1.86 -5.96
N GLY A 297 -19.00 2.63 -4.87
CA GLY A 297 -18.23 3.88 -4.72
C GLY A 297 -18.93 5.18 -5.16
N SER A 298 -20.20 5.13 -5.56
CA SER A 298 -20.94 6.24 -6.20
C SER A 298 -22.05 6.86 -5.34
N MET A 299 -21.90 6.87 -4.01
CA MET A 299 -22.88 7.41 -3.07
C MET A 299 -22.37 8.69 -2.38
N SER A 300 -23.30 9.61 -2.09
CA SER A 300 -23.00 10.83 -1.32
C SER A 300 -22.57 10.51 0.12
N PRO A 301 -21.87 11.42 0.83
CA PRO A 301 -21.43 11.25 2.20
C PRO A 301 -22.51 10.68 3.14
N ASP A 302 -23.68 11.31 3.22
CA ASP A 302 -24.77 10.91 4.12
C ASP A 302 -25.30 9.52 3.81
N ALA A 303 -25.42 9.19 2.52
CA ALA A 303 -25.90 7.88 2.07
C ALA A 303 -24.88 6.77 2.36
N SER A 304 -23.59 7.05 2.17
CA SER A 304 -22.49 6.17 2.53
C SER A 304 -22.39 5.97 4.04
N ILE A 305 -22.47 7.02 4.85
CA ILE A 305 -22.53 6.93 6.32
C ILE A 305 -23.72 6.05 6.75
N SER A 306 -24.92 6.36 6.26
CA SER A 306 -26.16 5.63 6.60
C SER A 306 -26.08 4.14 6.25
N LEU A 307 -25.48 3.80 5.11
CA LEU A 307 -25.27 2.41 4.69
C LEU A 307 -24.34 1.65 5.65
N PHE A 308 -23.16 2.21 5.93
CA PHE A 308 -22.15 1.54 6.73
C PHE A 308 -22.49 1.51 8.24
N GLN A 309 -23.29 2.46 8.74
CA GLN A 309 -23.86 2.40 10.09
C GLN A 309 -24.75 1.16 10.33
N ARG A 310 -25.44 0.67 9.29
CA ARG A 310 -26.27 -0.55 9.33
C ARG A 310 -25.48 -1.84 9.10
N ALA A 311 -24.19 -1.77 8.78
CA ALA A 311 -23.40 -2.96 8.50
C ALA A 311 -23.23 -3.85 9.73
N LYS A 312 -23.75 -5.10 9.65
CA LYS A 312 -23.35 -6.19 10.54
C LYS A 312 -22.00 -6.76 10.12
N VAL A 313 -21.81 -6.86 8.80
CA VAL A 313 -20.57 -7.28 8.16
C VAL A 313 -20.25 -6.30 7.04
N VAL A 314 -18.99 -5.87 6.95
CA VAL A 314 -18.40 -5.27 5.74
C VAL A 314 -17.46 -6.31 5.14
N ILE A 315 -17.55 -6.55 3.84
CA ILE A 315 -16.75 -7.56 3.15
C ILE A 315 -16.29 -7.06 1.78
N GLY A 316 -15.03 -7.32 1.40
CA GLY A 316 -14.60 -7.04 0.03
C GLY A 316 -13.10 -7.11 -0.21
N PRO A 317 -12.67 -7.00 -1.47
CA PRO A 317 -11.27 -6.86 -1.87
C PRO A 317 -10.61 -5.58 -1.33
N HIS A 318 -9.33 -5.70 -0.96
CA HIS A 318 -8.49 -4.57 -0.54
C HIS A 318 -8.58 -3.35 -1.50
N GLY A 319 -8.98 -2.20 -0.96
CA GLY A 319 -8.99 -0.93 -1.68
C GLY A 319 -9.79 0.15 -0.96
N ALA A 320 -9.71 1.38 -1.46
CA ALA A 320 -10.23 2.57 -0.75
C ALA A 320 -11.73 2.54 -0.42
N GLY A 321 -12.55 1.75 -1.12
CA GLY A 321 -13.94 1.54 -0.76
C GLY A 321 -14.13 1.02 0.68
N LEU A 322 -13.20 0.20 1.19
CA LEU A 322 -13.23 -0.32 2.56
C LEU A 322 -13.02 0.76 3.63
N SER A 323 -12.53 1.96 3.30
CA SER A 323 -12.33 3.04 4.30
C SER A 323 -13.62 3.49 4.99
N HIS A 324 -14.78 3.19 4.39
CA HIS A 324 -16.09 3.41 4.99
C HIS A 324 -16.37 2.56 6.25
N ILE A 325 -15.51 1.59 6.60
CA ILE A 325 -15.53 0.98 7.95
C ILE A 325 -15.35 2.04 9.06
N LEU A 326 -14.81 3.22 8.73
CA LEU A 326 -14.81 4.41 9.58
C LEU A 326 -16.19 4.74 10.16
N PHE A 327 -17.27 4.46 9.44
CA PHE A 327 -18.64 4.76 9.84
C PHE A 327 -19.35 3.59 10.54
N SER A 328 -18.88 2.36 10.32
CA SER A 328 -19.43 1.15 10.95
C SER A 328 -19.27 1.14 12.47
N ALA A 329 -20.23 0.55 13.18
CA ALA A 329 -20.22 0.49 14.64
C ALA A 329 -19.12 -0.43 15.22
N PRO A 330 -18.70 -0.23 16.49
CA PRO A 330 -17.89 -1.22 17.20
C PRO A 330 -18.56 -2.60 17.20
N GLY A 331 -17.77 -3.67 17.12
CA GLY A 331 -18.24 -5.04 16.98
C GLY A 331 -18.71 -5.45 15.58
N THR A 332 -18.87 -4.52 14.61
CA THR A 332 -19.08 -4.89 13.20
C THR A 332 -17.92 -5.75 12.71
N ALA A 333 -18.21 -6.82 11.97
CA ALA A 333 -17.18 -7.66 11.37
C ALA A 333 -16.69 -7.08 10.04
N VAL A 334 -15.39 -7.14 9.78
CA VAL A 334 -14.76 -6.70 8.54
C VAL A 334 -14.01 -7.89 7.94
N ILE A 335 -14.43 -8.38 6.78
CA ILE A 335 -13.73 -9.44 6.02
C ILE A 335 -13.00 -8.80 4.85
N GLU A 336 -11.68 -8.72 4.92
CA GLU A 336 -10.86 -8.19 3.84
C GLU A 336 -10.26 -9.33 3.00
N PHE A 337 -10.45 -9.28 1.67
CA PHE A 337 -9.70 -10.14 0.76
C PHE A 337 -8.34 -9.49 0.51
N LEU A 338 -7.36 -9.97 1.27
CA LEU A 338 -6.02 -9.44 1.33
C LEU A 338 -5.05 -10.34 0.57
N PHE A 339 -4.16 -9.71 -0.19
CA PHE A 339 -3.20 -10.41 -1.01
C PHE A 339 -1.93 -10.78 -0.23
N MET A 340 -1.28 -11.88 -0.64
CA MET A 340 -0.24 -12.50 0.16
C MET A 340 1.16 -11.88 0.00
N ALA A 341 1.40 -11.18 -1.11
CA ALA A 341 2.65 -10.47 -1.37
C ALA A 341 2.48 -8.94 -1.18
N ASP A 342 3.21 -8.38 -0.21
CA ASP A 342 3.20 -6.96 0.21
C ASP A 342 1.87 -6.41 0.79
N PRO A 343 1.19 -7.11 1.73
CA PRO A 343 -0.12 -6.74 2.27
C PRO A 343 -0.16 -5.41 3.07
N PRO A 344 -0.97 -4.40 2.67
CA PRO A 344 -1.17 -3.17 3.42
C PRO A 344 -2.23 -3.37 4.51
N MET A 345 -1.79 -3.50 5.76
CA MET A 345 -2.63 -3.80 6.92
C MET A 345 -3.42 -2.60 7.48
N MET A 346 -3.77 -1.63 6.63
CA MET A 346 -4.40 -0.36 7.03
C MET A 346 -5.82 -0.55 7.61
N PHE A 347 -6.65 -1.39 6.99
CA PHE A 347 -8.00 -1.62 7.49
C PHE A 347 -8.02 -2.48 8.77
N TRP A 348 -7.00 -3.31 9.01
CA TRP A 348 -6.80 -3.96 10.32
C TRP A 348 -6.50 -2.93 11.42
N HIS A 349 -5.67 -1.92 11.13
CA HIS A 349 -5.41 -0.81 12.06
C HIS A 349 -6.70 -0.06 12.39
N THR A 350 -7.43 0.39 11.37
CA THR A 350 -8.67 1.18 11.54
C THR A 350 -9.78 0.37 12.22
N ALA A 351 -9.95 -0.90 11.87
CA ALA A 351 -10.87 -1.80 12.57
C ALA A 351 -10.48 -1.98 14.06
N SER A 352 -9.18 -2.15 14.36
CA SER A 352 -8.70 -2.25 15.74
C SER A 352 -8.92 -0.95 16.54
N ALA A 353 -8.67 0.22 15.92
CA ALA A 353 -8.91 1.53 16.54
C ALA A 353 -10.38 1.72 16.94
N LEU A 354 -11.30 1.29 16.07
CA LEU A 354 -12.75 1.43 16.21
C LEU A 354 -13.42 0.27 16.96
N GLY A 355 -12.66 -0.73 17.42
CA GLY A 355 -13.19 -1.88 18.17
C GLY A 355 -14.05 -2.83 17.32
N GLN A 356 -13.72 -2.96 16.03
CA GLN A 356 -14.37 -3.84 15.06
C GLN A 356 -13.68 -5.21 15.01
N GLN A 357 -14.37 -6.23 14.47
CA GLN A 357 -13.82 -7.58 14.36
C GLN A 357 -13.21 -7.80 12.97
N TYR A 358 -11.89 -7.59 12.86
CA TYR A 358 -11.18 -7.78 11.60
C TYR A 358 -10.85 -9.26 11.31
N TRP A 359 -11.22 -9.69 10.11
CA TRP A 359 -10.95 -11.00 9.51
C TRP A 359 -10.15 -10.82 8.22
N LEU A 360 -9.05 -11.55 8.10
CA LEU A 360 -8.17 -11.56 6.94
C LEU A 360 -8.45 -12.83 6.13
N LEU A 361 -8.94 -12.66 4.91
CA LEU A 361 -9.01 -13.75 3.92
C LEU A 361 -7.76 -13.73 3.04
N PRO A 362 -6.81 -14.66 3.23
CA PRO A 362 -5.62 -14.77 2.40
C PRO A 362 -5.96 -15.28 1.00
N VAL A 363 -5.88 -14.40 0.00
CA VAL A 363 -6.17 -14.77 -1.39
C VAL A 363 -4.94 -15.49 -2.00
N PRO A 364 -5.03 -16.74 -2.48
CA PRO A 364 -3.91 -17.40 -3.16
C PRO A 364 -3.49 -16.65 -4.44
N GLN A 365 -2.23 -16.81 -4.85
CA GLN A 365 -1.68 -16.32 -6.15
C GLN A 365 -1.73 -14.80 -6.35
N SER A 366 -1.92 -14.06 -5.25
CA SER A 366 -2.29 -12.66 -5.28
C SER A 366 -1.13 -11.72 -4.91
N TYR A 367 -1.09 -10.57 -5.57
CA TYR A 367 -0.07 -9.53 -5.34
C TYR A 367 -0.62 -8.12 -5.49
N TYR A 368 0.10 -7.14 -4.95
CA TYR A 368 -0.27 -5.73 -5.02
C TYR A 368 -0.44 -5.25 -6.47
N MET A 369 -1.54 -4.54 -6.74
CA MET A 369 -1.90 -3.93 -8.04
C MET A 369 -2.18 -4.90 -9.21
N GLN A 370 -2.39 -6.20 -8.96
CA GLN A 370 -2.90 -7.12 -9.99
C GLN A 370 -4.28 -6.72 -10.51
N ASN A 371 -4.62 -7.09 -11.76
CA ASN A 371 -5.89 -6.72 -12.40
C ASN A 371 -7.11 -7.34 -11.71
N GLU A 372 -7.09 -8.66 -11.55
CA GLU A 372 -8.21 -9.46 -11.03
C GLU A 372 -7.67 -10.56 -10.09
N MET A 373 -8.56 -11.14 -9.28
CA MET A 373 -8.27 -12.27 -8.41
C MET A 373 -9.48 -13.17 -8.18
N GLU A 374 -9.24 -14.46 -8.05
CA GLU A 374 -10.25 -15.46 -7.74
C GLU A 374 -10.35 -15.63 -6.22
N ILE A 375 -11.57 -15.57 -5.68
CA ILE A 375 -11.82 -15.58 -4.24
C ILE A 375 -12.34 -16.96 -3.81
N PRO A 376 -11.75 -17.60 -2.77
CA PRO A 376 -12.21 -18.90 -2.29
C PRO A 376 -13.57 -18.79 -1.60
N GLU A 377 -14.65 -18.97 -2.36
CA GLU A 377 -16.04 -18.81 -1.89
C GLU A 377 -16.34 -19.65 -0.65
N GLY A 378 -15.84 -20.90 -0.60
CA GLY A 378 -16.03 -21.80 0.53
C GLY A 378 -15.54 -21.21 1.86
N GLU A 379 -14.41 -20.51 1.83
CA GLU A 379 -13.79 -19.85 2.99
C GLU A 379 -14.56 -18.58 3.38
N VAL A 380 -15.01 -17.78 2.40
CA VAL A 380 -15.87 -16.61 2.67
C VAL A 380 -17.17 -17.04 3.37
N LEU A 381 -17.82 -18.10 2.89
CA LEU A 381 -19.02 -18.64 3.52
C LEU A 381 -18.73 -19.19 4.93
N ASP A 382 -17.55 -19.74 5.19
CA ASP A 382 -17.18 -20.19 6.53
C ASP A 382 -16.95 -19.04 7.51
N MET A 383 -16.25 -17.98 7.09
CA MET A 383 -16.11 -16.75 7.89
C MET A 383 -17.48 -16.14 8.20
N LEU A 384 -18.33 -15.97 7.19
CA LEU A 384 -19.68 -15.43 7.37
C LEU A 384 -20.54 -16.30 8.29
N SER A 385 -20.43 -17.63 8.20
CA SER A 385 -21.14 -18.53 9.11
C SER A 385 -20.67 -18.35 10.56
N ALA A 386 -19.36 -18.26 10.79
CA ALA A 386 -18.79 -18.05 12.13
C ALA A 386 -19.15 -16.67 12.74
N ILE A 387 -19.46 -15.68 11.91
CA ILE A 387 -19.86 -14.32 12.33
C ILE A 387 -21.38 -14.21 12.56
N LEU A 388 -22.19 -14.81 11.67
CA LEU A 388 -23.63 -14.59 11.61
C LEU A 388 -24.44 -15.67 12.34
N VAL A 389 -23.95 -16.90 12.41
CA VAL A 389 -24.65 -18.05 13.02
C VAL A 389 -24.18 -18.21 14.46
N ALA A 390 -24.60 -17.28 15.32
CA ALA A 390 -24.26 -17.25 16.74
C ALA A 390 -25.10 -18.21 17.62
N GLU A 391 -25.62 -19.29 17.04
CA GLU A 391 -26.41 -20.29 17.75
C GLU A 391 -25.49 -21.27 18.52
N PRO A 392 -25.81 -21.65 19.77
CA PRO A 392 -25.06 -22.66 20.49
C PRO A 392 -25.13 -24.00 19.74
N ALA A 393 -23.99 -24.63 19.55
CA ALA A 393 -23.90 -25.89 18.81
C ALA A 393 -24.78 -26.97 19.46
N PRO A 394 -25.55 -27.74 18.66
CA PRO A 394 -26.23 -28.94 19.16
C PRO A 394 -25.25 -29.87 19.88
N VAL A 395 -25.73 -30.62 20.88
CA VAL A 395 -24.88 -31.55 21.69
C VAL A 395 -24.15 -32.58 20.81
N ASN A 396 -24.72 -32.95 19.66
CA ASN A 396 -24.14 -33.86 18.68
C ASN A 396 -23.61 -33.14 17.42
N ALA A 397 -23.23 -31.87 17.53
CA ALA A 397 -22.64 -31.12 16.42
C ALA A 397 -21.27 -31.68 16.03
N CYS A 398 -21.03 -31.80 14.73
CA CYS A 398 -19.71 -32.18 14.24
C CYS A 398 -18.67 -31.13 14.62
N LYS A 399 -17.58 -31.55 15.26
CA LYS A 399 -16.44 -30.67 15.57
C LYS A 399 -15.78 -30.18 14.29
N ALA A 400 -15.06 -29.05 14.35
CA ALA A 400 -14.20 -28.62 13.26
C ALA A 400 -13.24 -29.75 12.84
N GLY A 401 -13.01 -29.89 11.54
CA GLY A 401 -12.35 -31.06 10.94
C GLY A 401 -13.26 -32.26 10.67
N THR A 402 -14.51 -32.22 11.08
CA THR A 402 -15.51 -33.26 10.78
C THR A 402 -16.77 -32.64 10.21
N ALA A 403 -17.48 -33.39 9.37
CA ALA A 403 -18.75 -32.98 8.81
C ALA A 403 -19.75 -34.13 8.80
N GLY A 404 -21.04 -33.81 8.90
CA GLY A 404 -22.11 -34.81 9.05
C GLY A 404 -23.38 -34.44 8.32
N ARG A 405 -24.14 -35.46 7.91
CA ARG A 405 -25.49 -35.30 7.36
C ARG A 405 -26.54 -35.39 8.48
N ALA A 406 -27.78 -35.03 8.16
CA ALA A 406 -28.91 -35.18 9.08
C ALA A 406 -28.98 -36.64 9.59
N GLY A 407 -28.89 -36.81 10.91
CA GLY A 407 -28.70 -38.12 11.56
C GLY A 407 -27.59 -38.15 12.63
N GLY A 408 -26.72 -37.14 12.69
CA GLY A 408 -25.76 -36.96 13.80
C GLY A 408 -24.45 -37.76 13.70
N LEU A 409 -24.24 -38.49 12.60
CA LEU A 409 -22.97 -39.16 12.31
C LEU A 409 -22.00 -38.19 11.60
N CYS A 410 -20.84 -37.98 12.20
CA CYS A 410 -19.79 -37.09 11.70
C CYS A 410 -18.63 -37.88 11.10
N SER A 411 -18.36 -37.67 9.82
CA SER A 411 -17.18 -38.17 9.13
C SER A 411 -16.00 -37.20 9.27
N VAL A 412 -14.79 -37.71 9.44
CA VAL A 412 -13.56 -36.90 9.33
C VAL A 412 -13.37 -36.40 7.91
N CYS A 413 -12.88 -35.17 7.76
CA CYS A 413 -12.51 -34.67 6.44
C CYS A 413 -11.24 -35.38 5.94
N PRO A 414 -11.25 -36.04 4.77
CA PRO A 414 -10.05 -36.64 4.20
C PRO A 414 -9.01 -35.57 3.81
N PRO A 415 -7.74 -35.97 3.59
CA PRO A 415 -6.74 -35.10 2.98
C PRO A 415 -7.27 -34.40 1.72
N GLY A 416 -6.83 -33.16 1.50
CA GLY A 416 -7.37 -32.30 0.43
C GLY A 416 -8.65 -31.56 0.79
N SER A 417 -9.23 -31.82 1.97
CA SER A 417 -10.49 -31.22 2.41
C SER A 417 -10.49 -30.76 3.87
N TYR A 418 -11.39 -29.83 4.18
CA TYR A 418 -11.53 -29.22 5.50
C TYR A 418 -13.00 -28.98 5.92
N ALA A 419 -13.21 -28.74 7.21
CA ALA A 419 -14.45 -28.23 7.76
C ALA A 419 -14.17 -27.25 8.91
N PHE A 420 -14.27 -25.95 8.65
CA PHE A 420 -13.94 -24.92 9.64
C PHE A 420 -14.98 -24.81 10.75
N ASN A 421 -16.25 -24.65 10.36
CA ASN A 421 -17.32 -24.43 11.31
C ASN A 421 -17.70 -25.70 12.07
N ILE A 422 -18.06 -25.53 13.34
CA ILE A 422 -18.81 -26.55 14.07
C ILE A 422 -20.16 -26.81 13.38
N ASN A 423 -20.62 -28.06 13.45
CA ASN A 423 -21.81 -28.55 12.75
C ASN A 423 -21.76 -28.41 11.20
N SER A 424 -20.56 -28.45 10.61
CA SER A 424 -20.39 -28.45 9.15
C SER A 424 -21.12 -29.63 8.49
N ARG A 425 -21.88 -29.34 7.41
CA ARG A 425 -22.70 -30.35 6.71
C ARG A 425 -21.95 -31.18 5.66
N ALA A 426 -20.81 -30.70 5.21
CA ALA A 426 -19.90 -31.37 4.28
C ALA A 426 -18.48 -30.86 4.49
N CYS A 427 -17.50 -31.70 4.17
CA CYS A 427 -16.11 -31.26 4.02
C CYS A 427 -15.96 -30.56 2.66
N LYS A 428 -15.28 -29.41 2.65
CA LYS A 428 -14.99 -28.62 1.45
C LYS A 428 -13.58 -28.94 0.97
N LEU A 429 -13.37 -29.01 -0.34
CA LEU A 429 -12.02 -29.13 -0.90
C LEU A 429 -11.24 -27.84 -0.66
N CYS A 430 -9.91 -27.95 -0.51
CA CYS A 430 -9.03 -26.79 -0.47
C CYS A 430 -9.09 -26.01 -1.79
N ALA A 431 -9.11 -24.68 -1.71
CA ALA A 431 -9.02 -23.83 -2.88
C ALA A 431 -7.64 -23.96 -3.57
N PRO A 432 -7.54 -23.75 -4.90
CA PRO A 432 -6.29 -23.86 -5.63
C PRO A 432 -5.14 -23.07 -4.97
N GLY A 433 -4.05 -23.77 -4.65
CA GLY A 433 -2.89 -23.17 -3.97
C GLY A 433 -2.88 -23.33 -2.45
N ARG A 434 -3.94 -23.91 -1.87
CA ARG A 434 -4.00 -24.29 -0.47
C ARG A 434 -4.01 -25.82 -0.33
N VAL A 435 -3.56 -26.31 0.83
CA VAL A 435 -3.49 -27.74 1.10
C VAL A 435 -3.96 -28.13 2.50
N ALA A 436 -4.41 -29.38 2.63
CA ALA A 436 -4.78 -30.04 3.88
C ALA A 436 -4.21 -31.46 3.87
N ALA A 437 -2.98 -31.63 4.39
CA ALA A 437 -2.21 -32.88 4.22
C ALA A 437 -2.73 -34.07 5.06
N GLY A 438 -3.24 -33.80 6.25
CA GLY A 438 -3.79 -34.82 7.15
C GLY A 438 -5.27 -35.14 6.92
N ALA A 439 -5.81 -36.05 7.72
CA ALA A 439 -7.25 -36.15 7.93
C ALA A 439 -7.70 -35.20 9.06
N SER A 440 -9.01 -34.92 9.12
CA SER A 440 -9.65 -34.08 10.15
C SER A 440 -9.18 -32.61 10.20
N ASN A 441 -8.79 -32.02 9.06
CA ASN A 441 -8.38 -30.61 8.99
C ASN A 441 -9.56 -29.64 9.11
N SER A 442 -9.43 -28.61 9.95
CA SER A 442 -10.41 -27.52 10.06
C SER A 442 -10.15 -26.35 9.10
N TYR A 443 -8.99 -26.32 8.44
CA TYR A 443 -8.59 -25.28 7.49
C TYR A 443 -7.66 -25.87 6.43
N CYS A 444 -7.33 -25.08 5.40
CA CYS A 444 -6.25 -25.38 4.46
C CYS A 444 -5.15 -24.34 4.62
N SER A 445 -3.88 -24.74 4.61
CA SER A 445 -2.72 -23.84 4.65
C SER A 445 -2.35 -23.35 3.25
N THR A 446 -1.88 -22.10 3.11
CA THR A 446 -1.42 -21.55 1.83
C THR A 446 -0.02 -22.09 1.51
N CYS A 447 0.23 -22.60 0.29
CA CYS A 447 1.59 -23.03 -0.08
C CYS A 447 2.59 -21.85 -0.09
N GLN A 448 3.78 -22.07 0.46
CA GLN A 448 4.82 -21.04 0.55
C GLN A 448 5.48 -20.75 -0.81
N PRO A 449 6.04 -19.54 -1.04
CA PRO A 449 6.87 -19.26 -2.21
C PRO A 449 7.97 -20.31 -2.40
N GLY A 450 8.19 -20.73 -3.64
CA GLY A 450 9.04 -21.87 -4.01
C GLY A 450 8.32 -23.23 -4.06
N THR A 451 7.06 -23.31 -3.61
CA THR A 451 6.23 -24.53 -3.66
C THR A 451 4.91 -24.31 -4.41
N VAL A 452 4.27 -25.40 -4.81
CA VAL A 452 3.01 -25.43 -5.56
C VAL A 452 2.08 -26.50 -4.97
N ALA A 453 0.82 -26.16 -4.74
CA ALA A 453 -0.19 -27.13 -4.32
C ALA A 453 -0.41 -28.17 -5.43
N ASN A 454 -0.36 -29.46 -5.06
CA ASN A 454 -0.74 -30.54 -5.96
C ASN A 454 -2.26 -30.53 -6.26
N ALA A 455 -2.68 -31.25 -7.30
CA ALA A 455 -4.06 -31.20 -7.80
C ALA A 455 -5.11 -31.65 -6.78
N ASP A 456 -4.76 -32.59 -5.89
CA ASP A 456 -5.64 -33.11 -4.85
C ASP A 456 -5.70 -32.22 -3.60
N GLY A 457 -4.90 -31.14 -3.53
CA GLY A 457 -4.83 -30.24 -2.37
C GLY A 457 -4.24 -30.88 -1.12
N THR A 458 -3.42 -31.93 -1.25
CA THR A 458 -2.84 -32.67 -0.12
C THR A 458 -1.41 -32.25 0.22
N ALA A 459 -0.64 -31.68 -0.71
CA ALA A 459 0.77 -31.37 -0.49
C ALA A 459 1.25 -30.15 -1.29
N CYS A 460 2.16 -29.37 -0.70
CA CYS A 460 2.91 -28.33 -1.39
C CYS A 460 4.21 -28.93 -1.93
N GLU A 461 4.28 -29.14 -3.24
CA GLU A 461 5.44 -29.73 -3.93
C GLU A 461 6.47 -28.65 -4.27
N PRO A 462 7.78 -28.91 -4.12
CA PRO A 462 8.81 -27.94 -4.46
C PRO A 462 8.90 -27.72 -5.97
N CYS A 463 9.21 -26.50 -6.40
CA CYS A 463 9.49 -26.21 -7.80
C CYS A 463 10.68 -27.05 -8.33
N PRO A 464 10.64 -27.53 -9.60
CA PRO A 464 11.75 -28.24 -10.23
C PRO A 464 13.08 -27.47 -10.20
N GLN A 465 14.20 -28.20 -10.19
CA GLN A 465 15.54 -27.63 -10.15
C GLN A 465 15.75 -26.54 -11.23
N GLY A 466 16.29 -25.38 -10.82
CA GLY A 466 16.50 -24.22 -11.70
C GLY A 466 15.26 -23.34 -11.91
N THR A 467 14.12 -23.71 -11.33
CA THR A 467 12.88 -22.90 -11.33
C THR A 467 12.49 -22.49 -9.91
N TYR A 468 11.62 -21.49 -9.78
CA TYR A 468 11.10 -21.04 -8.49
C TYR A 468 9.76 -20.32 -8.70
N SER A 469 8.83 -20.44 -7.74
CA SER A 469 7.60 -19.65 -7.73
C SER A 469 7.68 -18.50 -6.73
N VAL A 470 7.40 -17.30 -7.22
CA VAL A 470 7.37 -16.07 -6.41
C VAL A 470 6.03 -15.82 -5.73
N LEU A 471 4.99 -16.59 -6.10
CA LEU A 471 3.64 -16.40 -5.60
C LEU A 471 3.32 -17.37 -4.47
N ALA A 472 2.91 -16.83 -3.33
CA ALA A 472 2.25 -17.60 -2.29
C ALA A 472 0.95 -18.23 -2.83
N GLY A 473 0.68 -19.47 -2.47
CA GLY A 473 -0.48 -20.23 -2.90
C GLY A 473 -0.45 -20.60 -4.38
N SER A 474 0.71 -20.88 -4.96
CA SER A 474 0.78 -21.35 -6.36
C SER A 474 0.05 -22.68 -6.56
N SER A 475 -0.71 -22.85 -7.65
CA SER A 475 -1.47 -24.08 -7.95
C SER A 475 -1.21 -24.66 -9.35
N ASP A 476 -0.15 -24.21 -10.03
CA ASP A 476 0.18 -24.63 -11.39
C ASP A 476 1.69 -24.61 -11.55
N MET A 477 2.28 -25.80 -11.66
CA MET A 477 3.72 -25.99 -11.71
C MET A 477 4.31 -25.34 -12.97
N ALA A 478 3.66 -25.49 -14.11
CA ALA A 478 4.14 -25.00 -15.41
C ALA A 478 4.03 -23.47 -15.55
N LYS A 479 2.99 -22.86 -14.96
CA LYS A 479 2.78 -21.39 -15.01
C LYS A 479 3.56 -20.63 -13.94
N HIS A 480 3.84 -21.23 -12.78
CA HIS A 480 4.39 -20.51 -11.62
C HIS A 480 5.85 -20.84 -11.30
N CYS A 481 6.31 -22.07 -11.50
CA CYS A 481 7.72 -22.42 -11.33
C CYS A 481 8.52 -22.01 -12.58
N LEU A 482 9.04 -20.79 -12.55
CA LEU A 482 9.73 -20.18 -13.68
C LEU A 482 11.24 -20.09 -13.45
N THR A 483 12.03 -20.20 -14.51
CA THR A 483 13.46 -19.82 -14.48
C THR A 483 13.61 -18.29 -14.39
N PRO A 484 14.78 -17.76 -13.96
CA PRO A 484 15.02 -16.31 -13.96
C PRO A 484 14.76 -15.65 -15.32
N ASP A 485 15.11 -16.29 -16.44
CA ASP A 485 14.85 -15.76 -17.80
C ASP A 485 13.40 -15.87 -18.24
N ALA A 486 12.67 -16.89 -17.79
CA ALA A 486 11.23 -16.96 -18.00
C ALA A 486 10.51 -15.84 -17.21
N ARG A 487 10.92 -15.58 -15.96
CA ARG A 487 10.42 -14.44 -15.16
C ARG A 487 10.71 -13.10 -15.82
N ARG A 488 11.97 -12.85 -16.24
CA ARG A 488 12.35 -11.61 -16.94
C ARG A 488 11.50 -11.36 -18.19
N ARG A 489 11.33 -12.39 -19.04
CA ARG A 489 10.48 -12.28 -20.25
C ARG A 489 9.00 -12.04 -19.90
N ARG A 490 8.45 -12.73 -18.90
CA ARG A 490 7.06 -12.52 -18.44
C ARG A 490 6.84 -11.11 -17.90
N ALA A 491 7.78 -10.59 -17.10
CA ALA A 491 7.72 -9.22 -16.56
C ALA A 491 7.78 -8.16 -17.67
N LEU A 492 8.62 -8.35 -18.70
CA LEU A 492 8.67 -7.45 -19.87
C LEU A 492 7.36 -7.46 -20.67
N ILE A 493 6.74 -8.64 -20.87
CA ILE A 493 5.46 -8.76 -21.57
C ILE A 493 4.31 -8.14 -20.76
N GLN A 494 4.28 -8.37 -19.44
CA GLN A 494 3.27 -7.78 -18.55
C GLN A 494 3.45 -6.26 -18.40
N GLY A 495 4.69 -5.77 -18.33
CA GLY A 495 5.01 -4.34 -18.33
C GLY A 495 4.70 -3.64 -19.66
N ALA A 496 4.73 -4.35 -20.78
CA ALA A 496 4.26 -3.84 -22.08
C ALA A 496 2.72 -3.83 -22.21
N ALA A 497 2.01 -4.63 -21.41
CA ALA A 497 0.55 -4.69 -21.38
C ALA A 497 -0.08 -3.72 -20.35
N GLY A 498 0.67 -3.29 -19.33
CA GLY A 498 0.26 -2.29 -18.34
C GLY A 498 0.65 -0.86 -18.78
N GLY A 499 -0.24 -0.16 -19.47
CA GLY A 499 0.03 1.18 -19.99
C GLY A 499 0.11 2.30 -18.94
N ALA A 500 1.03 3.26 -19.20
CA ALA A 500 1.18 4.58 -18.59
C ALA A 500 1.83 4.69 -17.18
N GLY A 501 3.16 4.82 -17.16
CA GLY A 501 3.95 5.22 -15.98
C GLY A 501 5.46 5.20 -16.20
N SER A 502 6.01 6.20 -16.91
CA SER A 502 7.43 6.36 -17.29
C SER A 502 8.14 5.14 -17.90
N SER A 503 8.22 5.10 -19.23
CA SER A 503 9.12 4.18 -19.94
C SER A 503 10.55 4.73 -19.95
N ALA A 504 11.47 4.02 -19.28
CA ALA A 504 12.90 4.10 -19.53
C ALA A 504 13.47 2.68 -19.41
N THR A 505 13.77 2.04 -20.55
CA THR A 505 14.31 0.69 -20.60
C THR A 505 15.78 0.71 -20.15
N ILE A 506 16.03 0.51 -18.85
CA ILE A 506 17.40 0.48 -18.30
C ILE A 506 18.19 -0.66 -18.95
N THR A 507 19.27 -0.31 -19.62
CA THR A 507 20.21 -1.26 -20.22
C THR A 507 21.18 -1.81 -19.16
N GLN A 508 21.75 -3.00 -19.41
CA GLN A 508 22.74 -3.59 -18.50
C GLN A 508 24.01 -2.71 -18.34
N ALA A 509 24.33 -1.88 -19.34
CA ALA A 509 25.41 -0.90 -19.27
C ALA A 509 25.12 0.24 -18.28
N GLU A 510 23.89 0.77 -18.28
CA GLU A 510 23.44 1.79 -17.32
C GLU A 510 23.40 1.24 -15.88
N LEU A 511 23.06 -0.04 -15.72
CA LEU A 511 23.05 -0.73 -14.42
C LEU A 511 24.46 -0.88 -13.82
N CYS A 512 25.46 -1.28 -14.60
CA CYS A 512 26.85 -1.34 -14.12
C CYS A 512 27.43 0.09 -13.92
N ALA A 513 27.02 1.09 -14.70
CA ALA A 513 27.46 2.48 -14.54
C ALA A 513 26.96 3.13 -13.23
N ALA A 514 25.70 2.89 -12.84
CA ALA A 514 25.15 3.39 -11.57
C ALA A 514 25.97 2.93 -10.35
N ARG A 515 26.48 1.68 -10.37
CA ARG A 515 27.28 1.10 -9.28
C ARG A 515 28.69 1.69 -9.15
N ALA A 516 29.26 2.22 -10.23
CA ALA A 516 30.57 2.88 -10.22
C ALA A 516 30.52 4.32 -9.66
N SER A 517 29.34 4.95 -9.66
CA SER A 517 29.15 6.33 -9.19
C SER A 517 28.91 6.46 -7.68
N THR A 518 28.46 5.39 -7.01
CA THR A 518 28.12 5.39 -5.57
C THR A 518 29.30 4.99 -4.70
N GLY A 519 30.43 5.69 -4.83
CA GLY A 519 31.66 5.45 -4.05
C GLY A 519 31.48 5.79 -2.56
N LEU A 520 30.85 4.89 -1.80
CA LEU A 520 30.59 5.03 -0.37
C LEU A 520 30.90 3.72 0.36
N ALA A 521 31.67 3.84 1.44
CA ALA A 521 32.13 2.71 2.25
C ALA A 521 31.02 2.11 3.11
N ALA A 522 31.18 0.85 3.51
CA ALA A 522 30.26 0.13 4.38
C ALA A 522 30.16 0.79 5.77
N GLY A 523 28.92 0.98 6.27
CA GLY A 523 28.67 1.44 7.65
C GLY A 523 27.43 2.30 7.82
N GLY A 524 26.23 1.70 7.78
CA GLY A 524 24.98 2.39 8.11
C GLY A 524 23.79 1.42 8.16
N PRO A 525 22.95 1.41 9.22
CA PRO A 525 22.00 0.31 9.48
C PRO A 525 20.70 0.34 8.64
N TYR A 526 20.60 1.17 7.60
CA TYR A 526 19.35 1.40 6.84
C TYR A 526 19.48 1.28 5.31
N LEU A 527 20.47 0.50 4.81
CA LEU A 527 20.69 0.28 3.36
C LEU A 527 20.51 -1.18 2.91
N SER A 528 19.67 -1.96 3.59
CA SER A 528 19.22 -3.27 3.09
C SER A 528 18.16 -3.20 1.99
N SER A 529 17.54 -2.04 1.76
CA SER A 529 16.32 -1.89 0.94
C SER A 529 16.52 -1.53 -0.54
N ILE A 530 17.73 -1.68 -1.09
CA ILE A 530 17.98 -1.59 -2.56
C ILE A 530 18.41 -2.97 -3.13
N ALA A 531 18.22 -4.04 -2.34
CA ALA A 531 18.06 -5.38 -2.88
C ALA A 531 16.56 -5.76 -2.79
N GLY A 532 15.90 -5.91 -3.93
CA GLY A 532 14.63 -6.64 -3.95
C GLY A 532 14.85 -8.13 -3.59
N PRO A 533 13.84 -8.87 -3.16
CA PRO A 533 13.97 -10.22 -2.57
C PRO A 533 14.44 -11.33 -3.54
N TYR A 534 14.96 -10.98 -4.72
CA TYR A 534 15.54 -11.90 -5.71
C TYR A 534 17.01 -11.58 -6.01
N GLY A 535 17.73 -11.06 -5.01
CA GLY A 535 19.18 -11.21 -4.96
C GLY A 535 19.53 -12.70 -4.84
N ILE A 536 19.78 -13.34 -5.98
CA ILE A 536 20.36 -14.70 -6.00
C ILE A 536 21.83 -14.55 -5.59
N ASP A 537 22.16 -14.95 -4.37
CA ASP A 537 23.56 -15.10 -3.96
C ASP A 537 24.26 -16.06 -4.93
N GLY A 538 25.29 -15.57 -5.62
CA GLY A 538 26.14 -16.38 -6.51
C GLY A 538 26.16 -16.01 -8.00
N VAL A 539 25.46 -14.97 -8.48
CA VAL A 539 25.58 -14.54 -9.90
C VAL A 539 26.25 -13.17 -10.04
N THR A 540 27.54 -13.17 -10.35
CA THR A 540 28.34 -11.98 -10.66
C THR A 540 27.88 -11.31 -11.96
N LEU A 541 27.14 -10.19 -11.86
CA LEU A 541 26.43 -9.55 -12.99
C LEU A 541 27.23 -8.56 -13.85
N CYS A 542 28.43 -8.15 -13.41
CA CYS A 542 29.40 -7.39 -14.21
C CYS A 542 30.77 -8.09 -14.02
N PRO A 543 31.54 -8.40 -15.08
CA PRO A 543 32.88 -8.98 -14.91
C PRO A 543 33.80 -7.99 -14.18
N PRO A 544 34.75 -8.45 -13.36
CA PRO A 544 35.75 -7.58 -12.77
C PRO A 544 36.58 -6.91 -13.88
N LEU A 545 36.88 -5.62 -13.71
CA LEU A 545 37.86 -4.94 -14.56
C LEU A 545 39.25 -5.44 -14.16
N ASP A 546 40.00 -5.98 -15.13
CA ASP A 546 41.35 -6.50 -14.92
C ASP A 546 42.26 -5.43 -14.30
N GLY A 547 42.96 -5.79 -13.22
CA GLY A 547 43.73 -4.84 -12.43
C GLY A 547 44.75 -5.48 -11.52
N GLY A 548 45.84 -6.01 -12.10
CA GLY A 548 47.15 -6.14 -11.46
C GLY A 548 47.30 -7.17 -10.34
N GLU A 549 48.20 -8.13 -10.56
CA GLU A 549 48.66 -9.09 -9.55
C GLU A 549 49.22 -8.41 -8.29
N ASN A 550 49.02 -9.04 -7.13
CA ASN A 550 50.10 -9.22 -6.15
C ASN A 550 49.79 -10.36 -5.17
N ASN A 551 50.80 -11.19 -4.89
CA ASN A 551 50.69 -12.44 -4.13
C ASN A 551 50.78 -12.24 -2.60
N GLY A 552 50.11 -13.13 -1.85
CA GLY A 552 50.29 -13.35 -0.42
C GLY A 552 49.45 -14.55 0.03
N GLY A 553 50.05 -15.64 0.53
CA GLY A 553 49.41 -16.96 0.45
C GLY A 553 49.27 -17.82 1.72
N ILE A 554 48.52 -18.92 1.52
CA ILE A 554 48.60 -20.27 2.16
C ILE A 554 48.16 -20.39 3.66
N PRO A 555 47.78 -21.59 4.20
CA PRO A 555 46.47 -22.25 4.01
C PRO A 555 45.72 -22.70 5.31
N GLY A 556 44.46 -23.12 5.13
CA GLY A 556 44.00 -24.46 5.59
C GLY A 556 43.05 -24.56 6.79
N GLN A 557 41.88 -25.18 6.58
CA GLN A 557 41.35 -26.31 7.37
C GLN A 557 39.99 -26.85 6.82
N GLU A 558 39.91 -28.16 6.68
CA GLU A 558 38.69 -29.00 6.60
C GLU A 558 38.65 -29.90 7.87
N PRO A 559 37.63 -30.73 8.13
CA PRO A 559 36.17 -30.49 8.03
C PRO A 559 35.41 -31.04 9.27
N LEU A 560 34.14 -30.70 9.50
CA LEU A 560 33.26 -31.50 10.38
C LEU A 560 31.78 -31.49 9.95
N MET A 561 31.18 -32.68 9.84
CA MET A 561 29.73 -32.90 9.73
C MET A 561 29.09 -33.21 11.10
N PRO A 562 27.79 -32.95 11.28
CA PRO A 562 26.95 -33.63 12.28
C PRO A 562 25.88 -34.55 11.65
N THR A 563 25.32 -35.42 12.49
CA THR A 563 24.56 -36.66 12.15
C THR A 563 23.02 -36.51 12.10
N PRO A 564 22.30 -37.47 11.47
CA PRO A 564 20.83 -37.50 11.34
C PRO A 564 20.08 -37.99 12.62
N PRO A 565 18.72 -37.97 12.66
CA PRO A 565 17.96 -37.79 13.91
C PRO A 565 17.39 -39.07 14.56
N TYR A 566 16.89 -38.91 15.80
CA TYR A 566 16.13 -39.92 16.54
C TYR A 566 14.66 -40.01 16.12
N GLY A 567 14.13 -41.25 16.07
CA GLY A 567 12.71 -41.57 15.85
C GLY A 567 11.90 -41.83 17.14
N PRO A 568 10.58 -42.12 17.01
CA PRO A 568 9.63 -42.13 18.12
C PRO A 568 9.51 -43.49 18.85
N ILE A 569 8.89 -43.46 20.04
CA ILE A 569 8.55 -44.63 20.86
C ILE A 569 7.10 -45.07 20.57
N VAL A 570 6.89 -46.38 20.58
CA VAL A 570 5.63 -47.09 20.30
C VAL A 570 4.87 -47.36 21.60
N ASP A 571 3.54 -47.38 21.56
CA ASP A 571 2.75 -48.31 22.38
C ASP A 571 1.41 -48.70 21.71
N THR A 572 1.09 -49.99 21.77
CA THR A 572 -0.21 -50.64 21.46
C THR A 572 -0.34 -51.84 22.40
N PRO A 573 -1.55 -52.35 22.71
CA PRO A 573 -2.02 -53.48 21.89
C PRO A 573 -3.55 -53.69 21.80
N SER A 574 -3.94 -54.48 20.78
CA SER A 574 -5.01 -55.52 20.73
C SER A 574 -6.49 -55.13 21.01
N ASN A 575 -7.51 -55.84 20.48
CA ASN A 575 -7.53 -57.01 19.58
C ASN A 575 -8.84 -57.10 18.75
N ASP A 576 -8.87 -58.13 17.90
CA ASP A 576 -10.02 -58.87 17.35
C ASP A 576 -10.56 -58.54 15.94
N THR A 577 -10.62 -59.63 15.18
CA THR A 577 -10.89 -59.84 13.76
C THR A 577 -12.34 -60.24 13.50
N ILE A 578 -12.81 -60.20 12.23
CA ILE A 578 -13.34 -61.39 11.48
C ILE A 578 -14.13 -61.01 10.18
N THR A 579 -13.59 -61.49 9.03
CA THR A 579 -14.21 -61.86 7.72
C THR A 579 -15.01 -60.90 6.82
N VAL A 580 -15.00 -61.27 5.52
CA VAL A 580 -15.69 -60.65 4.35
C VAL A 580 -16.64 -61.72 3.72
N PRO A 581 -17.33 -61.48 2.58
CA PRO A 581 -18.80 -61.30 2.42
C PRO A 581 -19.52 -62.58 1.89
N PRO A 582 -20.76 -62.57 1.33
CA PRO A 582 -21.03 -62.08 -0.05
C PRO A 582 -22.49 -61.65 -0.40
N THR A 583 -22.73 -61.45 -1.71
CA THR A 583 -23.99 -61.57 -2.51
C THR A 583 -24.99 -60.40 -2.72
N ILE A 584 -25.09 -60.04 -4.01
CA ILE A 584 -26.20 -59.45 -4.80
C ILE A 584 -27.15 -60.60 -5.22
N PRO A 585 -28.51 -60.48 -5.22
CA PRO A 585 -29.34 -60.03 -6.39
C PRO A 585 -30.70 -59.37 -5.99
N SER A 586 -31.65 -58.93 -6.84
CA SER A 586 -31.76 -58.52 -8.26
C SER A 586 -33.14 -57.82 -8.49
N ASP A 587 -33.30 -57.15 -9.65
CA ASP A 587 -34.53 -56.90 -10.43
C ASP A 587 -35.79 -56.18 -9.88
N GLY A 588 -36.45 -55.42 -10.78
CA GLY A 588 -37.92 -55.42 -10.87
C GLY A 588 -38.64 -54.15 -11.36
N SER A 589 -39.07 -54.12 -12.64
CA SER A 589 -40.07 -53.22 -13.29
C SER A 589 -39.82 -51.69 -13.26
N ASP A 590 -39.87 -50.90 -14.35
CA ASP A 590 -40.61 -50.87 -15.64
C ASP A 590 -42.08 -50.37 -15.57
N SER A 591 -42.35 -49.22 -16.20
CA SER A 591 -43.52 -49.02 -17.10
C SER A 591 -43.52 -47.67 -17.85
N THR A 592 -43.56 -47.75 -19.20
CA THR A 592 -44.28 -46.88 -20.17
C THR A 592 -43.97 -45.35 -20.23
N ARG A 593 -43.38 -44.81 -21.32
CA ARG A 593 -43.90 -44.53 -22.70
C ARG A 593 -44.84 -43.31 -22.83
N GLY A 594 -44.46 -42.33 -23.67
CA GLY A 594 -45.40 -41.36 -24.28
C GLY A 594 -44.83 -39.97 -24.61
N ASN A 595 -44.44 -39.75 -25.88
CA ASN A 595 -44.14 -38.46 -26.54
C ASN A 595 -45.03 -38.44 -27.82
N PRO A 596 -45.30 -37.33 -28.57
CA PRO A 596 -44.94 -35.91 -28.39
C PRO A 596 -46.16 -34.95 -28.48
N ASP A 597 -45.93 -33.62 -28.43
CA ASP A 597 -46.42 -32.67 -29.46
C ASP A 597 -45.87 -31.24 -29.25
N GLN A 598 -45.59 -30.55 -30.35
CA GLN A 598 -45.08 -29.17 -30.45
C GLN A 598 -45.89 -28.42 -31.52
N PRO A 599 -46.00 -27.09 -31.47
CA PRO A 599 -45.26 -26.33 -32.50
C PRO A 599 -44.66 -24.99 -32.04
N GLU A 600 -43.45 -24.72 -32.53
CA GLU A 600 -42.81 -23.39 -32.53
C GLU A 600 -43.45 -22.43 -33.54
N LEU A 601 -43.46 -21.13 -33.23
CA LEU A 601 -43.69 -20.02 -34.18
C LEU A 601 -42.80 -18.81 -33.80
N PRO A 602 -42.54 -17.87 -34.73
CA PRO A 602 -41.17 -17.33 -34.97
C PRO A 602 -40.85 -15.98 -34.29
N PRO A 603 -39.58 -15.54 -34.31
CA PRO A 603 -39.17 -14.24 -33.78
C PRO A 603 -39.67 -13.05 -34.63
N SER A 604 -40.02 -11.96 -33.96
CA SER A 604 -40.47 -10.71 -34.58
C SER A 604 -39.37 -9.62 -34.53
N ASP A 605 -38.90 -9.17 -35.69
CA ASP A 605 -38.04 -7.98 -35.82
C ASP A 605 -38.82 -6.67 -35.62
N PRO A 606 -38.27 -5.68 -34.89
CA PRO A 606 -38.72 -4.29 -34.96
C PRO A 606 -37.82 -3.46 -35.90
N VAL A 607 -38.40 -2.94 -36.99
CA VAL A 607 -37.69 -2.09 -37.97
C VAL A 607 -37.86 -0.59 -37.67
N GLY A 608 -36.73 0.10 -37.46
CA GLY A 608 -36.57 1.55 -37.65
C GLY A 608 -36.13 2.36 -36.41
N PRO A 609 -35.43 3.51 -36.56
CA PRO A 609 -34.78 4.08 -37.75
C PRO A 609 -33.27 4.35 -37.53
N LYS A 610 -32.37 3.56 -38.15
CA LYS A 610 -30.90 3.74 -37.95
C LYS A 610 -30.25 4.86 -38.78
N THR A 611 -30.91 5.33 -39.84
CA THR A 611 -30.28 6.17 -40.89
C THR A 611 -29.87 7.58 -40.46
N ALA A 612 -30.37 8.12 -39.34
CA ALA A 612 -29.97 9.43 -38.84
C ALA A 612 -28.72 9.38 -37.95
N LEU A 613 -28.56 8.34 -37.13
CA LEU A 613 -27.46 8.22 -36.18
C LEU A 613 -26.13 7.89 -36.90
N ASP A 614 -26.20 7.00 -37.89
CA ASP A 614 -25.04 6.60 -38.69
C ASP A 614 -24.45 7.79 -39.49
N ALA A 615 -25.30 8.71 -39.97
CA ALA A 615 -24.86 9.92 -40.68
C ALA A 615 -24.05 10.87 -39.77
N TRP A 616 -24.45 11.03 -38.51
CA TRP A 616 -23.70 11.83 -37.53
C TRP A 616 -22.38 11.17 -37.12
N ILE A 617 -22.35 9.85 -36.96
CA ILE A 617 -21.12 9.11 -36.63
C ILE A 617 -20.12 9.20 -37.78
N ILE A 618 -20.56 9.03 -39.04
CA ILE A 618 -19.71 9.18 -40.22
C ILE A 618 -19.17 10.61 -40.34
N ALA A 619 -20.00 11.64 -40.09
CA ALA A 619 -19.56 13.04 -40.08
C ALA A 619 -18.50 13.30 -39.01
N LEU A 620 -18.70 12.78 -37.78
CA LEU A 620 -17.77 12.96 -36.66
C LEU A 620 -16.40 12.32 -36.96
N ILE A 621 -16.40 11.08 -37.49
CA ILE A 621 -15.20 10.36 -37.91
C ILE A 621 -14.49 11.11 -39.04
N ALA A 622 -15.21 11.66 -40.02
CA ALA A 622 -14.63 12.45 -41.10
C ALA A 622 -13.95 13.73 -40.58
N THR A 623 -14.56 14.45 -39.62
CA THR A 623 -13.92 15.62 -38.99
C THR A 623 -12.70 15.25 -38.16
N ALA A 624 -12.73 14.14 -37.41
CA ALA A 624 -11.58 13.67 -36.63
C ALA A 624 -10.42 13.25 -37.55
N ALA A 625 -10.72 12.53 -38.64
CA ALA A 625 -9.73 12.17 -39.66
C ALA A 625 -9.12 13.42 -40.33
N ALA A 626 -9.93 14.42 -40.67
CA ALA A 626 -9.43 15.68 -41.24
C ALA A 626 -8.48 16.42 -40.29
N MET A 627 -8.82 16.50 -39.00
CA MET A 627 -7.99 17.14 -37.96
C MET A 627 -6.63 16.45 -37.76
N ILE A 628 -6.52 15.14 -38.03
CA ILE A 628 -5.27 14.38 -37.90
C ILE A 628 -4.46 14.38 -39.22
N ILE A 629 -5.14 14.25 -40.36
CA ILE A 629 -4.50 14.08 -41.67
C ILE A 629 -3.93 15.42 -42.20
N LEU A 630 -4.61 16.56 -41.99
CA LEU A 630 -4.10 17.86 -42.46
C LEU A 630 -2.74 18.22 -41.87
N PRO A 631 -2.52 18.16 -40.54
CA PRO A 631 -1.21 18.43 -39.94
C PRO A 631 -0.11 17.50 -40.45
N LEU A 632 -0.41 16.20 -40.64
CA LEU A 632 0.55 15.23 -41.17
C LEU A 632 0.94 15.52 -42.62
N LEU A 633 0.00 15.94 -43.47
CA LEU A 633 0.28 16.36 -44.85
C LEU A 633 1.09 17.67 -44.90
N VAL A 634 0.83 18.62 -44.00
CA VAL A 634 1.64 19.85 -43.86
C VAL A 634 3.07 19.52 -43.42
N CYS A 635 3.24 18.66 -42.41
CA CYS A 635 4.56 18.18 -41.98
C CYS A 635 5.32 17.45 -43.10
N ALA A 636 4.64 16.58 -43.86
CA ALA A 636 5.23 15.90 -45.02
C ALA A 636 5.66 16.89 -46.12
N GLY A 637 4.84 17.91 -46.40
CA GLY A 637 5.16 18.98 -47.34
C GLY A 637 6.40 19.79 -46.91
N MET A 638 6.48 20.18 -45.64
CA MET A 638 7.63 20.89 -45.08
C MET A 638 8.91 20.03 -45.11
N TRP A 639 8.81 18.73 -44.83
CA TRP A 639 9.93 17.79 -44.88
C TRP A 639 10.46 17.60 -46.32
N CYS A 640 9.56 17.46 -47.31
CA CYS A 640 9.92 17.41 -48.72
C CYS A 640 10.56 18.72 -49.22
N ALA A 641 10.07 19.88 -48.77
CA ALA A 641 10.69 21.18 -49.08
C ALA A 641 12.10 21.31 -48.47
N GLY A 642 12.30 20.82 -47.24
CA GLY A 642 13.60 20.76 -46.58
C GLY A 642 14.62 19.90 -47.32
N ARG A 643 14.23 18.70 -47.80
CA ARG A 643 15.09 17.82 -48.60
C ARG A 643 15.51 18.45 -49.94
N ARG A 644 14.58 19.12 -50.65
CA ARG A 644 14.90 19.81 -51.93
C ARG A 644 15.87 21.00 -51.79
N ARG A 645 16.00 21.60 -50.61
CA ARG A 645 17.04 22.62 -50.35
C ARG A 645 18.41 22.02 -50.05
N ARG A 646 18.51 20.85 -49.43
CA ARG A 646 19.80 20.21 -49.12
C ARG A 646 20.49 19.53 -50.32
N SER A 647 19.76 19.17 -51.38
CA SER A 647 20.33 18.52 -52.57
C SER A 647 21.01 19.45 -53.58
N LYS A 648 21.13 20.76 -53.29
CA LYS A 648 21.78 21.75 -54.19
C LYS A 648 23.17 22.22 -53.74
N VAL A 649 23.72 21.69 -52.64
CA VAL A 649 25.03 22.12 -52.08
C VAL A 649 25.91 20.91 -51.75
N ALA A 650 26.30 20.12 -52.77
CA ALA A 650 27.30 19.04 -52.64
C ALA A 650 27.81 18.49 -54.01
N ARG A 651 28.61 19.28 -54.74
CA ARG A 651 29.48 18.92 -55.89
C ARG A 651 30.53 20.07 -55.93
N THR A 652 31.86 19.92 -55.89
CA THR A 652 32.88 18.88 -56.21
C THR A 652 34.23 19.35 -55.56
N PRO A 653 35.43 18.72 -55.79
CA PRO A 653 35.85 17.31 -55.73
C PRO A 653 37.09 17.08 -54.81
N THR A 654 37.61 15.84 -54.78
CA THR A 654 38.71 15.34 -53.91
C THR A 654 40.12 15.37 -54.53
N VAL A 655 41.17 15.50 -53.69
CA VAL A 655 42.59 15.10 -53.96
C VAL A 655 43.20 14.47 -52.68
N GLY A 656 44.12 13.51 -52.79
CA GLY A 656 44.64 12.64 -51.70
C GLY A 656 45.99 13.04 -51.04
N PRO A 657 46.88 12.08 -50.67
CA PRO A 657 46.95 11.64 -49.26
C PRO A 657 48.35 11.47 -48.60
N ALA A 658 48.38 11.49 -47.25
CA ALA A 658 49.43 10.96 -46.31
C ALA A 658 50.86 11.59 -46.35
N PRO A 659 51.80 11.36 -45.38
CA PRO A 659 51.80 10.46 -44.19
C PRO A 659 52.29 11.06 -42.83
N SER A 660 52.41 10.21 -41.79
CA SER A 660 52.97 10.40 -40.41
C SER A 660 54.52 10.29 -40.37
N PRO A 661 55.25 10.21 -39.21
CA PRO A 661 55.00 10.46 -37.76
C PRO A 661 56.08 11.46 -37.18
N PRO A 662 56.85 11.32 -36.05
CA PRO A 662 56.68 10.68 -34.71
C PRO A 662 57.12 11.53 -33.44
N SER A 663 56.83 10.97 -32.24
CA SER A 663 57.58 10.96 -30.94
C SER A 663 58.42 12.15 -30.36
N ARG A 664 58.22 12.46 -29.06
CA ARG A 664 59.14 12.13 -27.92
C ARG A 664 58.74 12.75 -26.55
N ALA A 665 59.26 12.17 -25.46
CA ALA A 665 59.34 12.67 -24.08
C ALA A 665 60.47 13.76 -23.94
N PRO A 666 60.84 14.34 -22.76
CA PRO A 666 60.44 14.12 -21.36
C PRO A 666 59.92 15.44 -20.70
N GLY A 667 60.16 15.88 -19.45
CA GLY A 667 60.93 15.39 -18.27
C GLY A 667 61.19 16.50 -17.22
N THR A 668 61.63 16.14 -16.01
CA THR A 668 62.19 16.99 -14.90
C THR A 668 61.24 18.07 -14.33
N ALA A 669 61.03 18.22 -13.00
CA ALA A 669 61.91 18.81 -11.96
C ALA A 669 62.26 20.30 -12.25
N GLU A 670 62.31 21.25 -11.30
CA GLU A 670 62.59 21.14 -9.86
C GLU A 670 62.25 22.44 -9.07
N SER A 671 62.05 22.32 -7.75
CA SER A 671 62.43 23.28 -6.69
C SER A 671 61.63 24.58 -6.34
N ALA A 672 61.72 24.86 -5.03
CA ALA A 672 61.79 26.15 -4.33
C ALA A 672 60.51 26.93 -3.92
N SER A 673 60.44 27.57 -2.74
CA SER A 673 61.11 27.34 -1.44
C SER A 673 60.47 28.21 -0.32
N LYS A 674 60.55 27.78 0.96
CA LYS A 674 60.54 28.62 2.21
C LYS A 674 59.22 29.40 2.50
N GLN A 675 58.85 29.75 3.74
CA GLN A 675 59.42 29.53 5.09
C GLN A 675 58.30 29.69 6.17
N LYS A 676 58.45 28.98 7.32
CA LYS A 676 58.19 29.38 8.75
C LYS A 676 57.04 30.38 9.07
N ASN A 677 56.29 30.37 10.18
CA ASN A 677 56.24 29.67 11.49
C ASN A 677 54.83 30.02 12.11
N THR A 678 54.33 29.61 13.29
CA THR A 678 54.73 28.74 14.44
C THR A 678 53.40 28.26 15.08
N ALA A 679 53.20 26.98 15.37
CA ALA A 679 53.45 26.33 16.67
C ALA A 679 52.87 27.04 17.92
N ASN A 680 51.88 26.40 18.58
CA ASN A 680 52.10 25.93 19.95
C ASN A 680 51.18 24.75 20.36
N LYS A 681 51.68 23.90 21.27
CA LYS A 681 50.98 22.76 21.91
C LYS A 681 50.83 23.00 23.42
N SER A 682 49.72 22.55 24.00
CA SER A 682 49.62 21.96 25.36
C SER A 682 48.15 21.54 25.55
N SER A 683 47.71 20.41 26.12
CA SER A 683 48.23 19.28 26.91
C SER A 683 47.56 19.20 28.30
N SER A 684 46.83 18.09 28.49
CA SER A 684 46.79 17.27 29.71
C SER A 684 45.60 17.34 30.68
N LYS A 685 45.19 16.12 31.08
CA LYS A 685 44.76 15.63 32.41
C LYS A 685 43.33 15.86 32.95
N ASN A 686 42.74 14.72 33.34
CA ASN A 686 41.98 14.37 34.56
C ASN A 686 40.88 15.34 35.05
N ALA A 687 39.69 14.91 35.48
CA ALA A 687 39.44 13.82 36.42
C ALA A 687 37.94 13.44 36.53
N ASN A 688 37.66 12.23 37.00
CA ASN A 688 36.42 11.87 37.69
C ASN A 688 36.52 12.36 39.16
N PRO A 689 35.42 12.65 39.88
CA PRO A 689 34.90 11.61 40.79
C PRO A 689 33.38 11.66 41.10
N THR A 690 32.87 10.53 41.64
CA THR A 690 31.77 10.34 42.64
C THR A 690 30.54 11.28 42.61
N GLY A 691 29.28 10.83 42.65
CA GLY A 691 28.72 9.54 43.08
C GLY A 691 27.74 9.74 44.24
N PHE A 692 26.47 9.34 44.09
CA PHE A 692 25.47 9.25 45.17
C PHE A 692 24.44 8.15 44.84
N ALA A 693 23.84 7.55 45.88
CA ALA A 693 22.94 6.39 45.79
C ALA A 693 21.64 6.63 46.59
N VAL A 694 20.80 5.58 46.71
CA VAL A 694 19.55 5.49 47.53
C VAL A 694 18.34 6.14 46.82
N SER A 695 17.14 5.54 46.69
CA SER A 695 16.53 4.32 47.26
C SER A 695 15.39 3.76 46.39
N ASN A 696 15.19 2.43 46.38
CA ASN A 696 13.89 1.80 46.11
C ASN A 696 12.93 2.01 47.31
N PRO A 697 11.62 1.85 47.11
CA PRO A 697 10.95 0.81 47.90
C PRO A 697 10.06 -0.11 47.06
N THR A 698 10.25 -1.41 47.26
CA THR A 698 9.20 -2.43 47.07
C THR A 698 8.19 -2.32 48.20
N PHE A 699 6.89 -2.40 47.90
CA PHE A 699 5.92 -2.97 48.84
C PHE A 699 4.89 -3.81 48.09
N ASP A 700 4.50 -4.91 48.73
CA ASP A 700 3.64 -5.98 48.23
C ASP A 700 2.36 -6.03 49.10
N ILE A 701 1.47 -6.99 48.82
CA ILE A 701 0.41 -7.54 49.69
C ILE A 701 -1.05 -7.11 49.40
N ARG A 702 -1.78 -8.12 48.88
CA ARG A 702 -3.21 -8.49 49.05
C ARG A 702 -4.36 -7.75 48.34
N ALA A 703 -4.99 -8.58 47.50
CA ALA A 703 -6.42 -8.68 47.26
C ALA A 703 -7.35 -8.44 48.48
N SER A 704 -8.53 -7.88 48.18
CA SER A 704 -9.79 -8.30 48.83
C SER A 704 -10.98 -8.07 47.88
N SER A 705 -12.03 -8.86 48.05
CA SER A 705 -13.27 -8.86 47.28
C SER A 705 -14.44 -8.28 48.07
N SER A 706 -15.30 -7.49 47.41
CA SER A 706 -16.73 -7.30 47.69
C SER A 706 -17.27 -6.32 46.62
N SER A 707 -18.45 -6.44 46.00
CA SER A 707 -19.77 -6.95 46.39
C SER A 707 -20.48 -6.10 47.43
N ALA A 708 -21.06 -4.98 47.00
CA ALA A 708 -22.16 -4.30 47.67
C ALA A 708 -23.11 -3.66 46.64
N ASP A 709 -24.38 -3.61 46.99
CA ASP A 709 -25.53 -3.41 46.11
C ASP A 709 -26.21 -2.05 46.39
N VAL A 710 -27.23 -1.69 45.60
CA VAL A 710 -28.29 -0.70 45.93
C VAL A 710 -27.91 0.79 46.06
N SER A 711 -28.39 1.63 45.13
CA SER A 711 -29.57 2.49 45.39
C SER A 711 -30.01 3.40 44.22
N ASN A 712 -31.32 3.59 44.11
CA ASN A 712 -31.98 4.55 43.23
C ASN A 712 -31.66 6.01 43.57
N SER A 713 -31.54 6.88 42.56
CA SER A 713 -32.39 8.08 42.48
C SER A 713 -32.31 8.79 41.11
N SER A 714 -33.46 8.92 40.44
CA SER A 714 -33.67 10.00 39.46
C SER A 714 -33.98 11.31 40.21
N PRO A 715 -33.82 12.46 39.54
CA PRO A 715 -35.00 13.33 39.50
C PRO A 715 -35.35 13.86 38.10
N LYS A 716 -36.61 14.26 38.02
CA LYS A 716 -37.38 14.68 36.84
C LYS A 716 -36.90 16.00 36.22
N SER A 717 -37.33 16.18 34.97
CA SER A 717 -37.41 17.45 34.25
C SER A 717 -38.17 18.56 35.01
N ARG A 718 -37.76 19.82 34.77
CA ARG A 718 -38.61 20.94 34.30
C ARG A 718 -37.87 22.30 34.37
N ARG A 719 -37.33 22.76 33.25
CA ARG A 719 -37.81 23.96 32.54
C ARG A 719 -37.12 24.10 31.19
#